data_AF-A0A0S8J7I5-F1
#
_entry.id   AF-A0A0S8J7I5-F1
#
_cell.length_a   1.000
_cell.length_b   1.000
_cell.length_c   1.000
_cell.angle_alpha   90.00
_cell.angle_beta   90.00
_cell.angle_gamma   90.00
#
_symmetry.space_group_name_H-M   'P 1'
#
loop_
_entity.id
_entity.type
_entity.pdbx_description
1 polymer ?
#
loop_
_entity_poly.entity_id
_entity_poly.type
_entity_poly.pdbx_seq_one_letter_code
_entity_poly.pdbx_strand_id
1 'polypeptide(L)'
;MRVEKLLRYGIPESVIESWRKNQGEELLPLQALAVTKHGLLNGQSLIISAPTSSGKTFCGEMASVANLFKRKKVIYLVPLKAIAEEKFSDFQEKYSELGIGVVISTKDRQEHDRRIEKGDFDLAIMIYEKFNQLLIKNMDILNQVNLIIVDELQMIADPSRGPVLELALLKIRTSKYRPQILGLSAVLSEVDELSSWLECKLLLEKSRPVELWQGILLDGNFFYKKHNSREEGTEELVSLDSEEAHPILFANVEKLVKDGEQVLVFLKSKLDSETLASLFSEKANLPPCLNAIEALSDLENTTLKEKLIGCLQKGIAFHNADLSFDERRTVEFFYLQGEVRVIFSTTTLSMGVNLPAKTVFIETQKYQLGEYSGKTVMLPISLSEYENMSGRAGRFGLEKDFGRSILIAANKFHFDSLWEGYIEGEDEKIVFQLDKKDMEDTILDLITSKAAKNRSQLEQVIKAAPSGRFISDPAFGGALDEKVEELIQNKMLLTTDKGKTVFASKLGTLCALKGISVQTGLLLKRKLEGPSDFDPFSWFYDILDTKDGEDIYINVFPFEEQNKVYEEALSQRYPQSQSTNDEIKDLLERKIGFTHKETQLVKLSFLLSDWITPQNTLNLENKYYCRSGQIDQIGKKASWLLDAACGIARVLNLSRKLIAFLKNLSQGVNFGVDQRGLKLAKLRTPGLGRDYIWNLVENKFSDPKKIKEAKLAELEKLIPTRVAERLKERIHDSKFKVQDSIFRSKKQETRSLEQEGIELVIDGSAVKDKFSVLVNGKRVNLPAKSFKYLIKLTWALFKNEGGWIHKDDFEPGENQARYLHRLKNQIKPSLNQGQALFENNRLGSYRLTIPKKNIELNKDALLKNTDVEIGKMAEGLVIESNGLM
;
A
#
# COMPACT_ATOMS: atom_id res chain seq x y z
N MET A 1 -12.32 21.05 -16.68
CA MET A 1 -13.38 20.48 -17.58
C MET A 1 -14.40 19.81 -16.68
N ARG A 2 -15.70 20.15 -16.75
CA ARG A 2 -16.72 19.49 -15.90
C ARG A 2 -16.78 18.00 -16.13
N VAL A 3 -16.89 17.22 -15.05
CA VAL A 3 -16.96 15.74 -15.08
C VAL A 3 -18.18 15.27 -15.88
N GLU A 4 -19.29 16.00 -15.84
CA GLU A 4 -20.51 15.73 -16.63
C GLU A 4 -20.24 15.61 -18.14
N LYS A 5 -19.24 16.34 -18.67
CA LYS A 5 -18.88 16.24 -20.11
C LYS A 5 -18.32 14.88 -20.48
N LEU A 6 -18.02 14.01 -19.52
CA LEU A 6 -17.57 12.64 -19.76
C LEU A 6 -18.71 11.70 -20.22
N LEU A 7 -19.98 12.08 -20.02
CA LEU A 7 -21.15 11.34 -20.52
C LEU A 7 -21.05 11.05 -22.03
N ARG A 8 -20.48 11.99 -22.80
CA ARG A 8 -20.29 11.85 -24.26
C ARG A 8 -19.37 10.69 -24.67
N TYR A 9 -18.61 10.12 -23.74
CA TYR A 9 -17.74 8.95 -23.99
C TYR A 9 -18.41 7.61 -23.65
N GLY A 10 -19.72 7.62 -23.35
CA GLY A 10 -20.51 6.42 -23.07
C GLY A 10 -20.40 5.94 -21.61
N ILE A 11 -20.00 6.83 -20.69
CA ILE A 11 -19.96 6.56 -19.26
C ILE A 11 -21.36 6.87 -18.69
N PRO A 12 -22.01 5.97 -17.92
CA PRO A 12 -23.32 6.20 -17.32
C PRO A 12 -23.31 7.28 -16.24
N GLU A 13 -24.47 7.87 -16.07
CA GLU A 13 -24.74 8.93 -15.11
C GLU A 13 -24.43 8.50 -13.66
N SER A 14 -24.76 7.27 -13.26
CA SER A 14 -24.44 6.77 -11.91
C SER A 14 -22.94 6.76 -11.60
N VAL A 15 -22.09 6.49 -12.61
CA VAL A 15 -20.63 6.56 -12.44
C VAL A 15 -20.15 8.00 -12.43
N ILE A 16 -20.72 8.86 -13.27
CA ILE A 16 -20.43 10.29 -13.26
C ILE A 16 -20.78 10.92 -11.91
N GLU A 17 -21.93 10.58 -11.32
CA GLU A 17 -22.34 11.03 -9.98
C GLU A 17 -21.38 10.54 -8.90
N SER A 18 -20.98 9.27 -8.95
CA SER A 18 -19.97 8.71 -8.05
C SER A 18 -18.64 9.45 -8.17
N TRP A 19 -18.17 9.72 -9.39
CA TRP A 19 -16.95 10.49 -9.61
C TRP A 19 -17.09 11.94 -9.16
N ARG A 20 -18.23 12.60 -9.37
CA ARG A 20 -18.46 13.96 -8.85
C ARG A 20 -18.38 14.01 -7.33
N LYS A 21 -18.97 13.02 -6.66
CA LYS A 21 -18.92 12.88 -5.20
C LYS A 21 -17.49 12.65 -4.68
N ASN A 22 -16.69 11.86 -5.39
CA ASN A 22 -15.38 11.41 -4.91
C ASN A 22 -14.19 12.26 -5.41
N GLN A 23 -14.29 12.87 -6.59
CA GLN A 23 -13.22 13.62 -7.27
C GLN A 23 -13.52 15.11 -7.43
N GLY A 24 -14.78 15.53 -7.22
CA GLY A 24 -15.24 16.90 -7.42
C GLY A 24 -15.93 17.13 -8.77
N GLU A 25 -16.42 18.36 -8.97
CA GLU A 25 -17.23 18.75 -10.13
C GLU A 25 -16.41 18.90 -11.43
N GLU A 26 -15.11 19.12 -11.32
CA GLU A 26 -14.22 19.39 -12.45
C GLU A 26 -12.99 18.49 -12.44
N LEU A 27 -12.60 18.06 -13.64
CA LEU A 27 -11.33 17.41 -13.90
C LEU A 27 -10.17 18.39 -13.72
N LEU A 28 -9.09 17.90 -13.12
CA LEU A 28 -7.80 18.58 -13.06
C LEU A 28 -7.27 18.90 -14.47
N PRO A 29 -6.40 19.91 -14.62
CA PRO A 29 -5.84 20.28 -15.94
C PRO A 29 -5.23 19.10 -16.69
N LEU A 30 -4.40 18.29 -16.03
CA LEU A 30 -3.79 17.08 -16.61
C LEU A 30 -4.85 16.10 -17.13
N GLN A 31 -5.88 15.83 -16.33
CA GLN A 31 -6.97 14.92 -16.67
C GLN A 31 -7.76 15.42 -17.88
N ALA A 32 -8.06 16.73 -17.91
CA ALA A 32 -8.75 17.36 -19.03
C ALA A 32 -7.91 17.30 -20.32
N LEU A 33 -6.59 17.54 -20.24
CA LEU A 33 -5.67 17.43 -21.37
C LEU A 33 -5.58 16.00 -21.89
N ALA A 34 -5.45 15.01 -21.01
CA ALA A 34 -5.42 13.59 -21.36
C ALA A 34 -6.66 13.19 -22.18
N VAL A 35 -7.85 13.63 -21.74
CA VAL A 35 -9.12 13.33 -22.41
C VAL A 35 -9.29 14.10 -23.71
N THR A 36 -9.02 15.41 -23.73
CA THR A 36 -9.39 16.29 -24.85
C THR A 36 -8.33 16.38 -25.95
N LYS A 37 -7.05 16.40 -25.60
CA LYS A 37 -5.94 16.57 -26.57
C LYS A 37 -5.24 15.27 -26.91
N HIS A 38 -5.10 14.36 -25.94
CA HIS A 38 -4.36 13.11 -26.14
C HIS A 38 -5.25 11.90 -26.46
N GLY A 39 -6.58 12.06 -26.40
CA GLY A 39 -7.52 11.03 -26.83
C GLY A 39 -7.56 9.81 -25.90
N LEU A 40 -7.33 10.00 -24.59
CA LEU A 40 -7.32 8.94 -23.58
C LEU A 40 -8.54 8.00 -23.69
N LEU A 41 -9.74 8.58 -23.84
CA LEU A 41 -11.01 7.83 -23.90
C LEU A 41 -11.39 7.38 -25.33
N ASN A 42 -10.56 7.72 -26.33
CA ASN A 42 -10.74 7.36 -27.74
C ASN A 42 -9.83 6.19 -28.17
N GLY A 43 -9.19 5.49 -27.22
CA GLY A 43 -8.38 4.31 -27.50
C GLY A 43 -6.93 4.61 -27.90
N GLN A 44 -6.45 5.84 -27.75
CA GLN A 44 -5.05 6.20 -28.05
C GLN A 44 -4.12 5.68 -26.94
N SER A 45 -3.03 5.00 -27.32
CA SER A 45 -1.97 4.65 -26.36
C SER A 45 -1.24 5.91 -25.91
N LEU A 46 -1.02 6.04 -24.60
CA LEU A 46 -0.58 7.27 -23.95
C LEU A 46 0.32 6.96 -22.77
N ILE A 47 1.42 7.70 -22.64
CA ILE A 47 2.19 7.81 -21.42
C ILE A 47 1.86 9.15 -20.77
N ILE A 48 1.39 9.12 -19.54
CA ILE A 48 1.17 10.28 -18.69
C ILE A 48 2.30 10.33 -17.68
N SER A 49 3.23 11.26 -17.88
CA SER A 49 4.33 11.55 -16.95
C SER A 49 4.02 12.87 -16.25
N ALA A 50 3.74 12.79 -14.94
CA ALA A 50 3.37 13.95 -14.15
C ALA A 50 3.73 13.74 -12.67
N PRO A 51 3.84 14.80 -11.86
CA PRO A 51 4.06 14.67 -10.42
C PRO A 51 3.01 13.81 -9.71
N THR A 52 3.41 13.25 -8.57
CA THR A 52 2.47 12.64 -7.63
C THR A 52 1.44 13.69 -7.22
N SER A 53 0.18 13.29 -7.02
CA SER A 53 -1.00 14.14 -6.79
C SER A 53 -1.65 14.83 -7.99
N SER A 54 -1.07 14.80 -9.19
CA SER A 54 -1.68 15.41 -10.41
C SER A 54 -2.89 14.63 -10.98
N GLY A 55 -3.35 13.58 -10.30
CA GLY A 55 -4.56 12.84 -10.67
C GLY A 55 -4.38 11.73 -11.70
N LYS A 56 -3.15 11.22 -11.90
CA LYS A 56 -2.81 10.14 -12.85
C LYS A 56 -3.66 8.88 -12.67
N THR A 57 -3.82 8.44 -11.42
CA THR A 57 -4.64 7.25 -11.08
C THR A 57 -6.07 7.39 -11.59
N PHE A 58 -6.66 8.59 -11.50
CA PHE A 58 -8.01 8.83 -12.00
C PHE A 58 -8.07 8.80 -13.54
N CYS A 59 -7.00 9.17 -14.26
CA CYS A 59 -6.92 8.89 -15.71
C CYS A 59 -7.00 7.39 -16.00
N GLY A 60 -6.30 6.56 -15.22
CA GLY A 60 -6.39 5.10 -15.32
C GLY A 60 -7.80 4.57 -15.03
N GLU A 61 -8.45 5.09 -13.99
CA GLU A 61 -9.83 4.74 -13.63
C GLU A 61 -10.83 5.13 -14.74
N MET A 62 -10.76 6.36 -15.25
CA MET A 62 -11.59 6.82 -16.36
C MET A 62 -11.42 5.97 -17.62
N ALA A 63 -10.17 5.65 -17.98
CA ALA A 63 -9.88 4.80 -19.14
C ALA A 63 -10.39 3.36 -18.95
N SER A 64 -10.25 2.81 -17.74
CA SER A 64 -10.78 1.50 -17.38
C SER A 64 -12.28 1.46 -17.58
N VAL A 65 -12.99 2.38 -16.92
CA VAL A 65 -14.45 2.46 -16.94
C VAL A 65 -14.99 2.67 -18.36
N ALA A 66 -14.39 3.56 -19.15
CA ALA A 66 -14.79 3.77 -20.55
C ALA A 66 -14.65 2.52 -21.44
N ASN A 67 -13.68 1.64 -21.13
CA ASN A 67 -13.53 0.35 -21.80
C ASN A 67 -14.54 -0.68 -21.28
N LEU A 68 -14.71 -0.77 -19.97
CA LEU A 68 -15.65 -1.70 -19.32
C LEU A 68 -17.09 -1.47 -19.81
N PHE A 69 -17.50 -0.20 -20.00
CA PHE A 69 -18.81 0.11 -20.57
C PHE A 69 -19.02 -0.37 -22.00
N LYS A 70 -17.94 -0.50 -22.77
CA LYS A 70 -17.95 -1.08 -24.11
C LYS A 70 -17.80 -2.61 -24.07
N ARG A 71 -17.94 -3.24 -22.90
CA ARG A 71 -17.72 -4.68 -22.63
C ARG A 71 -16.32 -5.16 -23.05
N LYS A 72 -15.33 -4.27 -22.95
CA LYS A 72 -13.93 -4.57 -23.25
C LYS A 72 -13.17 -4.83 -21.97
N LYS A 73 -12.27 -5.82 -22.01
CA LYS A 73 -11.50 -6.22 -20.83
C LYS A 73 -10.31 -5.29 -20.61
N VAL A 74 -10.01 -5.08 -19.34
CA VAL A 74 -8.94 -4.20 -18.87
C VAL A 74 -8.00 -4.97 -17.95
N ILE A 75 -6.70 -4.77 -18.14
CA ILE A 75 -5.67 -5.21 -17.19
C ILE A 75 -5.03 -3.97 -16.59
N TYR A 76 -5.02 -3.88 -15.27
CA TYR A 76 -4.38 -2.82 -14.51
C TYR A 76 -3.17 -3.39 -13.79
N LEU A 77 -1.97 -2.96 -14.20
CA LEU A 77 -0.70 -3.41 -13.65
C LEU A 77 -0.19 -2.44 -12.60
N VAL A 78 0.30 -2.98 -11.50
CA VAL A 78 0.89 -2.22 -10.39
C VAL A 78 2.19 -2.89 -9.92
N PRO A 79 3.16 -2.15 -9.36
CA PRO A 79 4.44 -2.75 -8.98
C PRO A 79 4.38 -3.59 -7.70
N LEU A 80 3.49 -3.25 -6.76
CA LEU A 80 3.48 -3.83 -5.41
C LEU A 80 2.16 -4.54 -5.10
N LYS A 81 2.26 -5.61 -4.31
CA LYS A 81 1.09 -6.38 -3.83
C LYS A 81 0.14 -5.52 -2.99
N ALA A 82 0.68 -4.61 -2.18
CA ALA A 82 -0.11 -3.71 -1.34
C ALA A 82 -0.98 -2.79 -2.21
N ILE A 83 -0.41 -2.20 -3.27
CA ILE A 83 -1.15 -1.39 -4.25
C ILE A 83 -2.23 -2.22 -4.94
N ALA A 84 -1.90 -3.46 -5.31
CA ALA A 84 -2.87 -4.35 -5.96
C ALA A 84 -4.08 -4.60 -5.07
N GLU A 85 -3.86 -4.79 -3.76
CA GLU A 85 -4.92 -4.99 -2.77
C GLU A 85 -5.74 -3.72 -2.54
N GLU A 86 -5.09 -2.54 -2.45
CA GLU A 86 -5.75 -1.24 -2.35
C GLU A 86 -6.67 -1.02 -3.55
N LYS A 87 -6.13 -1.12 -4.78
CA LYS A 87 -6.89 -0.94 -6.01
C LYS A 87 -7.99 -1.98 -6.16
N PHE A 88 -7.74 -3.23 -5.77
CA PHE A 88 -8.76 -4.26 -5.82
C PHE A 88 -9.92 -3.93 -4.90
N SER A 89 -9.64 -3.52 -3.66
CA SER A 89 -10.66 -3.13 -2.69
C SER A 89 -11.46 -1.92 -3.17
N ASP A 90 -10.78 -0.86 -3.65
CA ASP A 90 -11.39 0.37 -4.15
C ASP A 90 -12.31 0.10 -5.37
N PHE A 91 -11.80 -0.62 -6.37
CA PHE A 91 -12.58 -0.93 -7.57
C PHE A 91 -13.72 -1.92 -7.27
N GLN A 92 -13.50 -2.89 -6.38
CA GLN A 92 -14.57 -3.79 -5.97
C GLN A 92 -15.69 -3.03 -5.26
N GLU A 93 -15.36 -2.10 -4.37
CA GLU A 93 -16.36 -1.25 -3.70
C GLU A 93 -17.15 -0.40 -4.68
N LYS A 94 -16.46 0.30 -5.59
CA LYS A 94 -17.09 1.23 -6.54
C LYS A 94 -17.91 0.56 -7.63
N TYR A 95 -17.46 -0.60 -8.13
CA TYR A 95 -17.94 -1.15 -9.41
C TYR A 95 -18.65 -2.49 -9.31
N SER A 96 -18.57 -3.21 -8.18
CA SER A 96 -19.21 -4.53 -8.05
C SER A 96 -20.74 -4.47 -8.14
N GLU A 97 -21.37 -3.41 -7.62
CA GLU A 97 -22.82 -3.21 -7.69
C GLU A 97 -23.31 -2.94 -9.11
N LEU A 98 -22.42 -2.49 -9.99
CA LEU A 98 -22.68 -2.29 -11.42
C LEU A 98 -22.51 -3.58 -12.24
N GLY A 99 -22.23 -4.71 -11.58
CA GLY A 99 -22.02 -6.00 -12.22
C GLY A 99 -20.65 -6.19 -12.85
N ILE A 100 -19.68 -5.32 -12.57
CA ILE A 100 -18.31 -5.41 -13.11
C ILE A 100 -17.53 -6.47 -12.31
N GLY A 101 -17.07 -7.50 -13.01
CA GLY A 101 -16.22 -8.56 -12.46
C GLY A 101 -14.78 -8.10 -12.28
N VAL A 102 -14.47 -7.58 -11.10
CA VAL A 102 -13.10 -7.23 -10.69
C VAL A 102 -12.39 -8.47 -10.12
N VAL A 103 -11.19 -8.76 -10.60
CA VAL A 103 -10.34 -9.86 -10.14
C VAL A 103 -8.94 -9.34 -9.80
N ILE A 104 -8.24 -10.07 -8.92
CA ILE A 104 -6.87 -9.76 -8.48
C ILE A 104 -5.96 -10.96 -8.67
N SER A 105 -4.72 -10.72 -9.11
CA SER A 105 -3.65 -11.72 -9.13
C SER A 105 -2.34 -11.16 -8.59
N THR A 106 -1.93 -11.66 -7.43
CA THR A 106 -0.62 -11.40 -6.82
C THR A 106 0.02 -12.72 -6.41
N LYS A 107 1.27 -12.72 -5.90
CA LYS A 107 1.81 -13.96 -5.30
C LYS A 107 0.96 -14.44 -4.12
N ASP A 108 0.30 -13.53 -3.41
CA ASP A 108 -0.49 -13.85 -2.23
C ASP A 108 -1.96 -14.11 -2.61
N ARG A 109 -2.51 -13.50 -3.65
CA ARG A 109 -3.90 -13.65 -4.11
C ARG A 109 -3.92 -14.42 -5.44
N GLN A 110 -4.16 -15.72 -5.38
CA GLN A 110 -4.13 -16.63 -6.54
C GLN A 110 -5.49 -17.27 -6.85
N GLU A 111 -6.53 -16.96 -6.07
CA GLU A 111 -7.86 -17.55 -6.21
C GLU A 111 -8.52 -17.23 -7.55
N HIS A 112 -8.13 -16.13 -8.20
CA HIS A 112 -8.65 -15.71 -9.51
C HIS A 112 -7.76 -16.10 -10.70
N ASP A 113 -6.57 -16.68 -10.47
CA ASP A 113 -5.59 -16.96 -11.54
C ASP A 113 -6.20 -17.77 -12.69
N ARG A 114 -6.95 -18.83 -12.36
CA ARG A 114 -7.61 -19.68 -13.38
C ARG A 114 -8.67 -18.94 -14.19
N ARG A 115 -9.37 -17.99 -13.57
CA ARG A 115 -10.38 -17.16 -14.26
C ARG A 115 -9.69 -16.20 -15.21
N ILE A 116 -8.63 -15.54 -14.74
CA ILE A 116 -7.79 -14.65 -15.55
C ILE A 116 -7.18 -15.38 -16.74
N GLU A 117 -6.61 -16.56 -16.53
CA GLU A 117 -6.00 -17.39 -17.59
C GLU A 117 -7.00 -17.78 -18.70
N LYS A 118 -8.27 -17.99 -18.32
CA LYS A 118 -9.37 -18.28 -19.25
C LYS A 118 -9.98 -17.03 -19.89
N GLY A 119 -9.62 -15.84 -19.41
CA GLY A 119 -10.24 -14.58 -19.81
C GLY A 119 -11.60 -14.33 -19.16
N ASP A 120 -11.97 -15.00 -18.08
CA ASP A 120 -13.24 -14.81 -17.37
C ASP A 120 -13.16 -13.65 -16.35
N PHE A 121 -13.01 -12.42 -16.87
CA PHE A 121 -12.96 -11.18 -16.10
C PHE A 121 -13.30 -9.97 -16.96
N ASP A 122 -13.71 -8.88 -16.30
CA ASP A 122 -13.86 -7.57 -16.94
C ASP A 122 -12.64 -6.68 -16.63
N LEU A 123 -12.23 -6.63 -15.37
CA LEU A 123 -11.05 -5.89 -14.90
C LEU A 123 -10.14 -6.81 -14.06
N ALA A 124 -8.90 -6.99 -14.48
CA ALA A 124 -7.89 -7.71 -13.72
C ALA A 124 -6.82 -6.77 -13.18
N ILE A 125 -6.63 -6.76 -11.85
CA ILE A 125 -5.56 -6.03 -11.17
C ILE A 125 -4.43 -7.01 -10.87
N MET A 126 -3.23 -6.76 -11.39
CA MET A 126 -2.12 -7.70 -11.34
C MET A 126 -0.79 -7.01 -11.04
N ILE A 127 0.12 -7.72 -10.38
CA ILE A 127 1.54 -7.29 -10.33
C ILE A 127 2.28 -7.70 -11.61
N TYR A 128 3.39 -7.02 -11.92
CA TYR A 128 4.19 -7.27 -13.13
C TYR A 128 4.58 -8.74 -13.32
N GLU A 129 5.00 -9.42 -12.25
CA GLU A 129 5.40 -10.84 -12.34
C GLU A 129 4.24 -11.74 -12.73
N LYS A 130 3.06 -11.49 -12.16
CA LYS A 130 1.86 -12.30 -12.45
C LYS A 130 1.38 -12.06 -13.87
N PHE A 131 1.49 -10.83 -14.36
CA PHE A 131 1.19 -10.53 -15.75
C PHE A 131 2.19 -11.18 -16.71
N ASN A 132 3.49 -11.12 -16.41
CA ASN A 132 4.50 -11.81 -17.21
C ASN A 132 4.25 -13.33 -17.25
N GLN A 133 3.94 -13.94 -16.09
CA GLN A 133 3.55 -15.36 -16.00
C GLN A 133 2.29 -15.68 -16.83
N LEU A 134 1.28 -14.79 -16.83
CA LEU A 134 0.10 -14.94 -17.66
C LEU A 134 0.47 -14.98 -19.15
N LEU A 135 1.36 -14.08 -19.61
CA LEU A 135 1.83 -14.07 -21.00
C LEU A 135 2.65 -15.30 -21.36
N ILE A 136 3.41 -15.87 -20.42
CA ILE A 136 4.11 -17.15 -20.62
C ILE A 136 3.11 -18.29 -20.83
N LYS A 137 2.02 -18.33 -20.05
CA LYS A 137 0.98 -19.38 -20.17
C LYS A 137 0.12 -19.22 -21.42
N ASN A 138 -0.30 -17.99 -21.69
CA ASN A 138 -1.34 -17.69 -22.67
C ASN A 138 -1.14 -16.28 -23.25
N MET A 139 -0.26 -16.17 -24.25
CA MET A 139 -0.04 -14.91 -24.99
C MET A 139 -1.29 -14.45 -25.76
N ASP A 140 -2.18 -15.37 -26.15
CA ASP A 140 -3.43 -15.07 -26.87
C ASP A 140 -4.47 -14.32 -26.00
N ILE A 141 -4.27 -14.23 -24.69
CA ILE A 141 -5.09 -13.40 -23.81
C ILE A 141 -5.13 -11.93 -24.29
N LEU A 142 -4.04 -11.47 -24.92
CA LEU A 142 -3.92 -10.12 -25.49
C LEU A 142 -4.98 -9.83 -26.56
N ASN A 143 -5.53 -10.85 -27.22
CA ASN A 143 -6.63 -10.69 -28.18
C ASN A 143 -7.96 -10.28 -27.52
N GLN A 144 -8.11 -10.57 -26.22
CA GLN A 144 -9.34 -10.30 -25.47
C GLN A 144 -9.28 -9.02 -24.66
N VAL A 145 -8.07 -8.46 -24.47
CA VAL A 145 -7.80 -7.28 -23.66
C VAL A 145 -7.72 -6.07 -24.58
N ASN A 146 -8.48 -5.01 -24.26
CA ASN A 146 -8.44 -3.79 -25.07
C ASN A 146 -7.53 -2.72 -24.46
N LEU A 147 -7.34 -2.73 -23.14
CA LEU A 147 -6.54 -1.74 -22.43
C LEU A 147 -5.65 -2.43 -21.39
N ILE A 148 -4.36 -2.09 -21.43
CA ILE A 148 -3.37 -2.41 -20.40
C ILE A 148 -2.90 -1.09 -19.79
N ILE A 149 -3.12 -0.93 -18.50
CA ILE A 149 -2.62 0.20 -17.71
C ILE A 149 -1.36 -0.27 -16.99
N VAL A 150 -0.29 0.50 -17.09
CA VAL A 150 0.96 0.29 -16.36
C VAL A 150 1.13 1.44 -15.39
N ASP A 151 0.75 1.21 -14.14
CA ASP A 151 0.90 2.20 -13.07
C ASP A 151 2.31 2.16 -12.51
N GLU A 152 2.88 3.31 -12.18
CA GLU A 152 4.31 3.45 -11.83
C GLU A 152 5.26 2.91 -12.93
N LEU A 153 5.05 3.33 -14.19
CA LEU A 153 5.85 2.91 -15.34
C LEU A 153 7.36 3.21 -15.17
N GLN A 154 7.74 4.21 -14.35
CA GLN A 154 9.15 4.46 -14.00
C GLN A 154 9.87 3.26 -13.38
N MET A 155 9.12 2.27 -12.85
CA MET A 155 9.66 1.00 -12.35
C MET A 155 10.36 0.18 -13.42
N ILE A 156 10.24 0.54 -14.70
CA ILE A 156 11.06 -0.04 -15.77
C ILE A 156 12.56 0.18 -15.55
N ALA A 157 12.93 1.23 -14.81
CA ALA A 157 14.32 1.53 -14.46
C ALA A 157 14.80 0.86 -13.16
N ASP A 158 13.93 0.14 -12.44
CA ASP A 158 14.30 -0.56 -11.20
C ASP A 158 15.12 -1.83 -11.50
N PRO A 159 16.31 -2.03 -10.90
CA PRO A 159 17.15 -3.21 -11.20
C PRO A 159 16.51 -4.56 -10.87
N SER A 160 15.55 -4.62 -9.93
CA SER A 160 14.91 -5.87 -9.49
C SER A 160 13.65 -6.18 -10.31
N ARG A 161 12.82 -5.19 -10.58
CA ARG A 161 11.48 -5.34 -11.20
C ARG A 161 11.44 -4.91 -12.66
N GLY A 162 12.30 -3.97 -13.05
CA GLY A 162 12.45 -3.47 -14.41
C GLY A 162 12.62 -4.56 -15.45
N PRO A 163 13.48 -5.60 -15.25
CA PRO A 163 13.65 -6.67 -16.23
C PRO A 163 12.34 -7.41 -16.54
N VAL A 164 11.50 -7.66 -15.53
CA VAL A 164 10.22 -8.37 -15.70
C VAL A 164 9.19 -7.51 -16.41
N LEU A 165 9.12 -6.22 -16.08
CA LEU A 165 8.23 -5.27 -16.75
C LEU A 165 8.62 -5.08 -18.22
N GLU A 166 9.91 -4.90 -18.49
CA GLU A 166 10.45 -4.75 -19.83
C GLU A 166 10.16 -5.99 -20.69
N LEU A 167 10.34 -7.20 -20.16
CA LEU A 167 9.98 -8.45 -20.86
C LEU A 167 8.48 -8.54 -21.19
N ALA A 168 7.61 -8.16 -20.25
CA ALA A 168 6.17 -8.19 -20.49
C ALA A 168 5.76 -7.20 -21.59
N LEU A 169 6.32 -5.98 -21.57
CA LEU A 169 6.09 -4.96 -22.59
C LEU A 169 6.70 -5.37 -23.94
N LEU A 170 7.87 -6.00 -23.96
CA LEU A 170 8.51 -6.53 -25.16
C LEU A 170 7.63 -7.57 -25.86
N LYS A 171 7.02 -8.48 -25.10
CA LYS A 171 6.06 -9.47 -25.63
C LYS A 171 4.83 -8.79 -26.23
N ILE A 172 4.29 -7.76 -25.58
CA ILE A 172 3.16 -6.99 -26.15
C ILE A 172 3.60 -6.31 -27.45
N ARG A 173 4.78 -5.70 -27.45
CA ARG A 173 5.35 -4.96 -28.58
C ARG A 173 5.63 -5.84 -29.80
N THR A 174 6.03 -7.09 -29.58
CA THR A 174 6.36 -8.07 -30.62
C THR A 174 5.19 -9.00 -30.98
N SER A 175 4.10 -8.98 -30.20
CA SER A 175 2.85 -9.70 -30.52
C SER A 175 2.24 -9.24 -31.85
N LYS A 176 1.22 -9.95 -32.36
CA LYS A 176 0.33 -9.43 -33.42
C LYS A 176 -0.85 -8.64 -32.86
N TYR A 177 -1.16 -8.83 -31.57
CA TYR A 177 -2.23 -8.11 -30.89
C TYR A 177 -1.68 -6.83 -30.28
N ARG A 178 -2.41 -5.72 -30.43
CA ARG A 178 -2.00 -4.37 -30.01
C ARG A 178 -3.09 -3.75 -29.10
N PRO A 179 -3.19 -4.18 -27.83
CA PRO A 179 -4.05 -3.49 -26.87
C PRO A 179 -3.59 -2.04 -26.70
N GLN A 180 -4.51 -1.15 -26.33
CA GLN A 180 -4.17 0.20 -25.90
C GLN A 180 -3.26 0.11 -24.68
N ILE A 181 -2.17 0.88 -24.65
CA ILE A 181 -1.27 0.98 -23.50
C ILE A 181 -1.46 2.35 -22.87
N LEU A 182 -1.71 2.37 -21.56
CA LEU A 182 -1.69 3.58 -20.74
C LEU A 182 -0.59 3.47 -19.69
N GLY A 183 0.52 4.16 -19.91
CA GLY A 183 1.59 4.29 -18.91
C GLY A 183 1.29 5.45 -17.97
N LEU A 184 1.28 5.21 -16.67
CA LEU A 184 1.20 6.26 -15.64
C LEU A 184 2.53 6.29 -14.92
N SER A 185 3.18 7.45 -14.89
CA SER A 185 4.52 7.58 -14.32
C SER A 185 4.67 8.84 -13.49
N ALA A 186 5.60 8.81 -12.54
CA ALA A 186 6.24 10.03 -12.04
C ALA A 186 6.86 10.85 -13.19
N VAL A 187 7.36 12.05 -12.89
CA VAL A 187 8.09 12.84 -13.89
C VAL A 187 9.30 12.02 -14.33
N LEU A 188 9.44 11.85 -15.64
CA LEU A 188 10.53 11.11 -16.26
C LEU A 188 11.29 12.08 -17.18
N SER A 189 12.62 12.02 -17.17
CA SER A 189 13.43 12.65 -18.21
C SER A 189 13.60 11.71 -19.41
N GLU A 190 13.87 12.30 -20.58
CA GLU A 190 14.20 11.58 -21.82
C GLU A 190 13.21 10.46 -22.19
N VAL A 191 11.91 10.68 -21.93
CA VAL A 191 10.82 9.72 -22.16
C VAL A 191 10.60 9.40 -23.64
N ASP A 192 11.24 10.14 -24.55
CA ASP A 192 11.08 9.98 -25.99
C ASP A 192 11.46 8.57 -26.45
N GLU A 193 12.51 7.98 -25.88
CA GLU A 193 12.89 6.60 -26.20
C GLU A 193 11.80 5.61 -25.79
N LEU A 194 11.30 5.73 -24.56
CA LEU A 194 10.24 4.88 -24.01
C LEU A 194 8.93 5.04 -24.80
N SER A 195 8.55 6.29 -25.11
CA SER A 195 7.34 6.63 -25.86
C SER A 195 7.40 6.12 -27.30
N SER A 196 8.56 6.25 -27.96
CA SER A 196 8.81 5.75 -29.31
C SER A 196 8.79 4.22 -29.34
N TRP A 197 9.45 3.56 -28.38
CA TRP A 197 9.47 2.11 -28.29
C TRP A 197 8.07 1.51 -28.10
N LEU A 198 7.27 2.08 -27.20
CA LEU A 198 5.90 1.63 -26.93
C LEU A 198 4.86 2.14 -27.94
N GLU A 199 5.26 2.98 -28.90
CA GLU A 199 4.36 3.63 -29.88
C GLU A 199 3.23 4.42 -29.19
N CYS A 200 3.55 5.09 -28.09
CA CYS A 200 2.61 5.88 -27.31
C CYS A 200 2.73 7.38 -27.62
N LYS A 201 1.63 8.11 -27.46
CA LYS A 201 1.71 9.57 -27.28
C LYS A 201 2.27 9.88 -25.90
N LEU A 202 2.91 11.04 -25.75
CA LEU A 202 3.40 11.52 -24.46
C LEU A 202 2.58 12.73 -23.99
N LEU A 203 2.11 12.69 -22.75
CA LEU A 203 1.61 13.83 -22.00
C LEU A 203 2.54 14.07 -20.82
N LEU A 204 3.38 15.08 -20.94
CA LEU A 204 4.31 15.52 -19.90
C LEU A 204 3.74 16.76 -19.20
N GLU A 205 3.62 16.70 -17.88
CA GLU A 205 3.25 17.83 -17.04
C GLU A 205 4.27 17.90 -15.90
N LYS A 206 4.93 19.04 -15.72
CA LYS A 206 5.93 19.20 -14.64
C LYS A 206 5.37 19.95 -13.44
N SER A 207 4.24 20.65 -13.60
CA SER A 207 3.64 21.43 -12.52
C SER A 207 2.83 20.56 -11.56
N ARG A 208 2.84 20.96 -10.29
CA ARG A 208 2.07 20.36 -9.20
C ARG A 208 0.79 21.16 -8.94
N PRO A 209 -0.37 20.52 -8.69
CA PRO A 209 -1.59 21.22 -8.31
C PRO A 209 -1.49 21.98 -6.99
N VAL A 210 -0.67 21.48 -6.06
CA VAL A 210 -0.33 22.13 -4.79
C VAL A 210 1.17 22.37 -4.78
N GLU A 211 1.57 23.59 -4.42
CA GLU A 211 2.97 23.99 -4.41
C GLU A 211 3.77 23.14 -3.43
N LEU A 212 5.00 22.78 -3.80
CA LEU A 212 5.91 22.03 -2.93
C LEU A 212 7.14 22.88 -2.64
N TRP A 213 7.46 23.06 -1.36
CA TRP A 213 8.67 23.74 -0.91
C TRP A 213 9.71 22.68 -0.59
N GLN A 214 10.74 22.59 -1.43
CA GLN A 214 11.82 21.62 -1.31
C GLN A 214 13.04 22.33 -0.74
N GLY A 215 13.59 21.84 0.37
CA GLY A 215 14.62 22.60 1.03
C GLY A 215 15.40 21.85 2.08
N ILE A 216 16.29 22.59 2.72
CA ILE A 216 17.26 22.10 3.69
C ILE A 216 17.15 22.95 4.96
N LEU A 217 17.05 22.26 6.09
CA LEU A 217 17.11 22.85 7.42
C LEU A 217 18.58 22.91 7.88
N LEU A 218 19.04 24.10 8.22
CA LEU A 218 20.34 24.38 8.83
C LEU A 218 20.19 25.48 9.89
N ASP A 219 20.70 25.25 11.10
CA ASP A 219 20.72 26.23 12.21
C ASP A 219 19.35 26.86 12.52
N GLY A 220 18.28 26.04 12.44
CA GLY A 220 16.90 26.48 12.66
C GLY A 220 16.25 27.21 11.48
N ASN A 221 16.96 27.36 10.35
CA ASN A 221 16.42 27.99 9.14
C ASN A 221 16.18 26.94 8.05
N PHE A 222 14.94 26.84 7.58
CA PHE A 222 14.56 26.03 6.42
C PHE A 222 14.67 26.89 5.16
N PHE A 223 15.74 26.68 4.40
CA PHE A 223 15.95 27.30 3.09
C PHE A 223 15.30 26.42 2.04
N TYR A 224 14.43 26.96 1.22
CA TYR A 224 13.65 26.18 0.27
C TYR A 224 13.57 26.84 -1.10
N LYS A 225 13.30 26.00 -2.10
CA LYS A 225 12.93 26.37 -3.47
C LYS A 225 11.54 25.84 -3.77
N LYS A 226 10.67 26.68 -4.33
CA LYS A 226 9.31 26.28 -4.73
C LYS A 226 9.38 25.46 -6.02
N HIS A 227 8.65 24.35 -6.09
CA HIS A 227 8.66 23.43 -7.23
C HIS A 227 8.19 24.09 -8.53
N ASN A 228 7.03 24.77 -8.52
CA ASN A 228 6.46 25.34 -9.73
C ASN A 228 7.15 26.64 -10.17
N SER A 229 7.33 27.60 -9.24
CA SER A 229 7.89 28.92 -9.57
C SER A 229 9.41 28.98 -9.56
N ARG A 230 10.09 27.99 -8.98
CA ARG A 230 11.55 27.97 -8.74
C ARG A 230 12.06 29.11 -7.84
N GLU A 231 11.17 29.84 -7.18
CA GLU A 231 11.54 30.91 -6.24
C GLU A 231 12.15 30.32 -4.97
N GLU A 232 13.24 30.93 -4.50
CA GLU A 232 13.87 30.60 -3.24
C GLU A 232 13.26 31.41 -2.09
N GLY A 233 13.28 30.83 -0.89
CA GLY A 233 12.80 31.46 0.33
C GLY A 233 13.40 30.81 1.58
N THR A 234 13.07 31.40 2.73
CA THR A 234 13.50 30.90 4.03
C THR A 234 12.35 30.95 5.02
N GLU A 235 12.24 29.93 5.87
CA GLU A 235 11.30 29.84 6.97
C GLU A 235 12.03 29.49 8.27
N GLU A 236 11.73 30.21 9.35
CA GLU A 236 12.32 29.94 10.66
C GLU A 236 11.59 28.77 11.36
N LEU A 237 12.35 27.71 11.63
CA LEU A 237 11.93 26.53 12.38
C LEU A 237 12.63 26.47 13.75
N VAL A 238 12.59 25.32 14.43
CA VAL A 238 13.23 25.19 15.74
C VAL A 238 14.74 25.09 15.55
N SER A 239 15.47 26.05 16.11
CA SER A 239 16.91 25.96 16.28
C SER A 239 17.25 25.19 17.57
N LEU A 240 18.23 24.29 17.46
CA LEU A 240 18.81 23.55 18.56
C LEU A 240 20.32 23.57 18.43
N ASP A 241 21.01 23.82 19.54
CA ASP A 241 22.46 23.74 19.61
C ASP A 241 22.88 22.26 19.73
N SER A 242 22.82 21.56 18.59
CA SER A 242 23.18 20.15 18.47
C SER A 242 23.75 19.88 17.09
N GLU A 243 24.89 19.19 17.02
CA GLU A 243 25.46 18.73 15.76
C GLU A 243 24.80 17.43 15.25
N GLU A 244 23.93 16.81 16.06
CA GLU A 244 23.22 15.59 15.69
C GLU A 244 21.91 15.89 14.96
N ALA A 245 21.64 15.16 13.87
CA ALA A 245 20.43 15.36 13.08
C ALA A 245 19.14 14.91 13.81
N HIS A 246 19.19 13.90 14.69
CA HIS A 246 17.98 13.36 15.32
C HIS A 246 17.34 14.31 16.36
N PRO A 247 18.09 14.97 17.27
CA PRO A 247 17.51 15.99 18.15
C PRO A 247 16.85 17.13 17.37
N ILE A 248 17.51 17.62 16.31
CA ILE A 248 16.97 18.65 15.41
C ILE A 248 15.65 18.16 14.78
N LEU A 249 15.64 16.95 14.23
CA LEU A 249 14.44 16.33 13.67
C LEU A 249 13.30 16.29 14.70
N PHE A 250 13.55 15.76 15.90
CA PHE A 250 12.52 15.58 16.92
C PHE A 250 11.88 16.90 17.35
N ALA A 251 12.68 17.94 17.61
CA ALA A 251 12.13 19.23 18.01
C ALA A 251 11.29 19.88 16.92
N ASN A 252 11.72 19.76 15.66
CA ASN A 252 10.99 20.30 14.52
C ASN A 252 9.71 19.50 14.23
N VAL A 253 9.76 18.17 14.29
CA VAL A 253 8.56 17.31 14.19
C VAL A 253 7.55 17.67 15.28
N GLU A 254 8.00 17.82 16.53
CA GLU A 254 7.11 18.15 17.65
C GLU A 254 6.44 19.53 17.48
N LYS A 255 7.21 20.55 17.06
CA LYS A 255 6.66 21.88 16.73
C LYS A 255 5.56 21.77 15.67
N LEU A 256 5.88 21.17 14.52
CA LEU A 256 4.96 21.09 13.38
C LEU A 256 3.67 20.33 13.73
N VAL A 257 3.78 19.25 14.51
CA VAL A 257 2.60 18.50 14.96
C VAL A 257 1.73 19.34 15.91
N LYS A 258 2.33 20.10 16.83
CA LYS A 258 1.61 21.05 17.70
C LYS A 258 0.90 22.14 16.91
N ASP A 259 1.47 22.54 15.77
CA ASP A 259 0.87 23.49 14.82
C ASP A 259 -0.28 22.87 13.98
N GLY A 260 -0.60 21.59 14.21
CA GLY A 260 -1.70 20.92 13.52
C GLY A 260 -1.30 20.13 12.28
N GLU A 261 0.00 20.03 11.99
CA GLU A 261 0.49 19.30 10.81
C GLU A 261 0.56 17.79 11.04
N GLN A 262 0.43 17.02 9.96
CA GLN A 262 0.81 15.60 9.92
C GLN A 262 2.15 15.48 9.22
N VAL A 263 3.03 14.66 9.79
CA VAL A 263 4.43 14.56 9.37
C VAL A 263 4.79 13.13 8.99
N LEU A 264 5.49 12.98 7.87
CA LEU A 264 6.17 11.72 7.51
C LEU A 264 7.67 11.90 7.63
N VAL A 265 8.34 10.87 8.15
CA VAL A 265 9.79 10.83 8.27
C VAL A 265 10.30 9.60 7.53
N PHE A 266 11.08 9.81 6.48
CA PHE A 266 11.72 8.74 5.71
C PHE A 266 13.14 8.49 6.20
N LEU A 267 13.43 7.24 6.53
CA LEU A 267 14.69 6.79 7.12
C LEU A 267 15.32 5.65 6.31
N LYS A 268 16.63 5.46 6.49
CA LYS A 268 17.46 4.53 5.71
C LYS A 268 17.16 3.05 5.94
N SER A 269 16.60 2.67 7.09
CA SER A 269 16.35 1.26 7.42
C SER A 269 15.09 1.02 8.25
N LYS A 270 14.60 -0.23 8.22
CA LYS A 270 13.45 -0.67 9.03
C LYS A 270 13.75 -0.52 10.53
N LEU A 271 14.98 -0.83 10.94
CA LEU A 271 15.42 -0.70 12.33
C LEU A 271 15.44 0.75 12.78
N ASP A 272 15.91 1.67 11.93
CA ASP A 272 15.92 3.11 12.24
C ASP A 272 14.48 3.64 12.38
N SER A 273 13.56 3.20 11.51
CA SER A 273 12.15 3.58 11.62
C SER A 273 11.50 3.17 12.95
N GLU A 274 11.82 1.97 13.43
CA GLU A 274 11.34 1.44 14.71
C GLU A 274 12.00 2.19 15.89
N THR A 275 13.32 2.35 15.83
CA THR A 275 14.15 2.89 16.93
C THR A 275 13.88 4.37 17.13
N LEU A 276 13.88 5.18 16.06
CA LEU A 276 13.65 6.62 16.15
C LEU A 276 12.20 6.95 16.49
N ALA A 277 11.21 6.18 16.02
CA ALA A 277 9.82 6.33 16.46
C ALA A 277 9.67 6.08 17.97
N SER A 278 10.31 5.02 18.48
CA SER A 278 10.28 4.68 19.91
C SER A 278 10.95 5.77 20.74
N LEU A 279 12.17 6.18 20.36
CA LEU A 279 12.91 7.26 21.03
C LEU A 279 12.15 8.60 21.01
N PHE A 280 11.49 8.92 19.90
CA PHE A 280 10.67 10.12 19.81
C PHE A 280 9.42 10.02 20.69
N SER A 281 8.78 8.86 20.76
CA SER A 281 7.60 8.64 21.61
C SER A 281 7.89 8.83 23.10
N GLU A 282 9.09 8.45 23.57
CA GLU A 282 9.51 8.68 24.96
C GLU A 282 9.64 10.17 25.31
N LYS A 283 9.99 11.00 24.32
CA LYS A 283 10.22 12.44 24.49
C LYS A 283 8.98 13.30 24.18
N ALA A 284 8.15 12.84 23.24
CA ALA A 284 7.03 13.62 22.72
C ALA A 284 5.86 13.67 23.72
N ASN A 285 5.18 14.82 23.77
CA ASN A 285 3.95 14.99 24.53
C ASN A 285 2.75 15.19 23.59
N LEU A 286 2.31 14.09 22.99
CA LEU A 286 1.21 14.04 22.02
C LEU A 286 0.08 13.12 22.52
N PRO A 287 -1.17 13.36 22.09
CA PRO A 287 -2.32 12.56 22.53
C PRO A 287 -2.26 11.11 22.02
N PRO A 288 -2.81 10.15 22.77
CA PRO A 288 -2.84 8.74 22.38
C PRO A 288 -3.84 8.44 21.26
N CYS A 289 -3.48 7.49 20.38
CA CYS A 289 -4.35 6.92 19.35
C CYS A 289 -5.20 5.76 19.90
N LEU A 290 -6.22 6.06 20.72
CA LEU A 290 -7.01 5.04 21.41
C LEU A 290 -7.71 4.06 20.44
N ASN A 291 -8.24 4.54 19.31
CA ASN A 291 -8.94 3.66 18.37
C ASN A 291 -7.96 2.77 17.60
N ALA A 292 -6.78 3.30 17.27
CA ALA A 292 -5.72 2.50 16.65
C ALA A 292 -5.24 1.40 17.59
N ILE A 293 -4.99 1.73 18.86
CA ILE A 293 -4.58 0.76 19.88
C ILE A 293 -5.65 -0.33 20.07
N GLU A 294 -6.93 0.05 20.12
CA GLU A 294 -8.04 -0.91 20.20
C GLU A 294 -8.14 -1.80 18.96
N ALA A 295 -7.89 -1.27 17.75
CA ALA A 295 -7.92 -2.08 16.53
C ALA A 295 -6.79 -3.12 16.49
N LEU A 296 -5.64 -2.83 17.13
CA LEU A 296 -4.52 -3.75 17.23
C LEU A 296 -4.68 -4.80 18.34
N SER A 297 -5.59 -4.61 19.30
CA SER A 297 -5.71 -5.52 20.47
C SER A 297 -5.98 -6.96 20.06
N ASP A 298 -6.77 -7.14 19.00
CA ASP A 298 -7.21 -8.44 18.47
C ASP A 298 -6.16 -9.14 17.60
N LEU A 299 -5.01 -8.51 17.35
CA LEU A 299 -3.93 -9.09 16.55
C LEU A 299 -2.95 -9.89 17.43
N GLU A 300 -2.14 -10.72 16.78
CA GLU A 300 -1.14 -11.55 17.47
C GLU A 300 -0.10 -10.70 18.22
N ASN A 301 0.37 -11.21 19.36
CA ASN A 301 1.39 -10.52 20.12
C ASN A 301 2.77 -10.77 19.50
N THR A 302 3.42 -9.68 19.12
CA THR A 302 4.77 -9.66 18.53
C THR A 302 5.57 -8.51 19.15
N THR A 303 6.90 -8.57 19.08
CA THR A 303 7.75 -7.47 19.55
C THR A 303 7.44 -6.15 18.84
N LEU A 304 7.08 -6.19 17.56
CA LEU A 304 6.71 -5.00 16.78
C LEU A 304 5.36 -4.43 17.20
N LYS A 305 4.34 -5.27 17.43
CA LYS A 305 3.04 -4.81 17.91
C LYS A 305 3.17 -4.04 19.22
N GLU A 306 3.94 -4.56 20.17
CA GLU A 306 4.16 -3.92 21.47
C GLU A 306 4.82 -2.54 21.32
N LYS A 307 5.89 -2.47 20.51
CA LYS A 307 6.56 -1.19 20.20
C LYS A 307 5.64 -0.21 19.48
N LEU A 308 4.85 -0.69 18.52
CA LEU A 308 3.89 0.12 17.79
C LEU A 308 2.82 0.69 18.74
N ILE A 309 2.28 -0.13 19.65
CA ILE A 309 1.33 0.32 20.69
C ILE A 309 1.98 1.39 21.58
N GLY A 310 3.23 1.19 22.02
CA GLY A 310 3.98 2.18 22.79
C GLY A 310 4.10 3.53 22.06
N CYS A 311 4.42 3.51 20.76
CA CYS A 311 4.44 4.72 19.94
C CYS A 311 3.06 5.36 19.80
N LEU A 312 2.01 4.55 19.58
CA LEU A 312 0.63 5.02 19.38
C LEU A 312 0.05 5.69 20.63
N GLN A 313 0.55 5.39 21.83
CA GLN A 313 0.21 6.14 23.05
C GLN A 313 0.58 7.62 22.98
N LYS A 314 1.39 8.00 21.99
CA LYS A 314 1.93 9.34 21.77
C LYS A 314 1.64 9.84 20.35
N GLY A 315 0.59 9.38 19.68
CA GLY A 315 0.24 9.90 18.35
C GLY A 315 1.24 9.55 17.25
N ILE A 316 2.22 8.68 17.54
CA ILE A 316 3.35 8.34 16.67
C ILE A 316 3.20 6.89 16.23
N ALA A 317 3.60 6.60 15.00
CA ALA A 317 3.73 5.23 14.51
C ALA A 317 5.02 5.08 13.72
N PHE A 318 5.44 3.83 13.54
CA PHE A 318 6.37 3.47 12.47
C PHE A 318 5.63 2.62 11.44
N HIS A 319 6.12 2.64 10.20
CA HIS A 319 5.56 1.87 9.08
C HIS A 319 6.69 1.28 8.24
N ASN A 320 6.70 -0.05 8.13
CA ASN A 320 7.67 -0.74 7.28
C ASN A 320 7.13 -2.13 6.91
N ALA A 321 7.86 -2.85 6.04
CA ALA A 321 7.46 -4.15 5.54
C ALA A 321 7.48 -5.29 6.59
N ASP A 322 8.02 -5.07 7.79
CA ASP A 322 8.05 -6.08 8.86
C ASP A 322 6.76 -6.04 9.71
N LEU A 323 5.95 -4.97 9.60
CA LEU A 323 4.58 -4.97 10.10
C LEU A 323 3.69 -5.87 9.24
N SER A 324 2.81 -6.62 9.92
CA SER A 324 1.75 -7.38 9.27
C SER A 324 0.84 -6.48 8.44
N PHE A 325 0.07 -7.08 7.54
CA PHE A 325 -0.87 -6.32 6.70
C PHE A 325 -1.93 -5.59 7.55
N ASP A 326 -2.46 -6.26 8.58
CA ASP A 326 -3.50 -5.70 9.44
C ASP A 326 -2.95 -4.53 10.30
N GLU A 327 -1.69 -4.62 10.77
CA GLU A 327 -1.02 -3.52 11.48
C GLU A 327 -0.79 -2.31 10.57
N ARG A 328 -0.25 -2.52 9.36
CA ARG A 328 -0.04 -1.43 8.38
C ARG A 328 -1.33 -0.73 8.02
N ARG A 329 -2.39 -1.49 7.71
CA ARG A 329 -3.71 -0.94 7.40
C ARG A 329 -4.29 -0.14 8.56
N THR A 330 -4.04 -0.57 9.80
CA THR A 330 -4.47 0.16 11.00
C THR A 330 -3.76 1.50 11.11
N VAL A 331 -2.44 1.54 10.96
CA VAL A 331 -1.65 2.78 10.96
C VAL A 331 -2.10 3.71 9.83
N GLU A 332 -2.23 3.20 8.62
CA GLU A 332 -2.65 3.95 7.43
C GLU A 332 -4.05 4.57 7.60
N PHE A 333 -5.01 3.77 8.07
CA PHE A 333 -6.39 4.21 8.28
C PHE A 333 -6.47 5.34 9.30
N PHE A 334 -5.87 5.15 10.48
CA PHE A 334 -5.93 6.15 11.56
C PHE A 334 -5.04 7.37 11.32
N TYR A 335 -4.03 7.25 10.46
CA TYR A 335 -3.33 8.42 9.92
C TYR A 335 -4.23 9.25 9.00
N LEU A 336 -4.98 8.63 8.09
CA LEU A 336 -5.92 9.35 7.23
C LEU A 336 -7.08 10.00 8.02
N GLN A 337 -7.45 9.45 9.18
CA GLN A 337 -8.41 10.08 10.09
C GLN A 337 -7.82 11.23 10.94
N GLY A 338 -6.49 11.43 10.90
CA GLY A 338 -5.79 12.45 11.68
C GLY A 338 -5.50 12.08 13.14
N GLU A 339 -5.73 10.82 13.53
CA GLU A 339 -5.45 10.31 14.87
C GLU A 339 -3.94 10.02 15.02
N VAL A 340 -3.34 9.33 14.04
CA VAL A 340 -1.87 9.23 13.93
C VAL A 340 -1.32 10.50 13.29
N ARG A 341 -0.39 11.15 13.97
CA ARG A 341 0.15 12.46 13.55
C ARG A 341 1.53 12.39 12.93
N VAL A 342 2.32 11.39 13.30
CA VAL A 342 3.68 11.18 12.78
C VAL A 342 3.85 9.72 12.38
N ILE A 343 4.39 9.48 11.18
CA ILE A 343 4.85 8.15 10.77
C ILE A 343 6.33 8.20 10.43
N PHE A 344 7.12 7.36 11.10
CA PHE A 344 8.48 7.04 10.71
C PHE A 344 8.47 5.82 9.78
N SER A 345 9.09 5.93 8.61
CA SER A 345 9.00 4.90 7.58
C SER A 345 10.30 4.75 6.81
N THR A 346 10.46 3.61 6.15
CA THR A 346 11.44 3.48 5.06
C THR A 346 10.87 4.02 3.75
N THR A 347 11.69 4.07 2.70
CA THR A 347 11.29 4.34 1.31
C THR A 347 10.15 3.43 0.83
N THR A 348 9.88 2.29 1.48
CA THR A 348 8.80 1.38 1.06
C THR A 348 7.41 2.02 1.10
N LEU A 349 7.15 2.95 2.04
CA LEU A 349 5.91 3.73 2.06
C LEU A 349 5.90 4.77 0.94
N SER A 350 7.06 5.16 0.39
CA SER A 350 7.16 6.10 -0.75
C SER A 350 6.46 5.54 -2.00
N MET A 351 6.35 4.21 -2.09
CA MET A 351 5.76 3.48 -3.20
C MET A 351 4.43 2.86 -2.77
N GLY A 352 3.32 3.42 -3.25
CA GLY A 352 2.09 2.64 -3.35
C GLY A 352 1.08 2.62 -2.21
N VAL A 353 1.29 3.38 -1.13
CA VAL A 353 0.17 3.71 -0.23
C VAL A 353 -0.05 5.20 -0.25
N ASN A 354 -1.30 5.60 -0.33
CA ASN A 354 -1.69 6.97 -0.53
C ASN A 354 -1.82 7.76 0.79
N LEU A 355 -0.71 7.99 1.50
CA LEU A 355 -0.63 8.74 2.75
C LEU A 355 -0.04 10.15 2.52
N PRO A 356 -0.87 11.20 2.42
CA PRO A 356 -0.42 12.58 2.25
C PRO A 356 0.02 13.20 3.58
N ALA A 357 0.96 14.13 3.53
CA ALA A 357 1.44 14.85 4.69
C ALA A 357 1.64 16.32 4.38
N LYS A 358 1.65 17.16 5.41
CA LYS A 358 1.97 18.58 5.25
C LYS A 358 3.46 18.78 5.14
N THR A 359 4.21 18.02 5.94
CA THR A 359 5.66 18.06 5.98
C THR A 359 6.23 16.65 5.88
N VAL A 360 7.27 16.51 5.08
CA VAL A 360 8.06 15.28 4.94
C VAL A 360 9.50 15.58 5.30
N PHE A 361 10.08 14.77 6.19
CA PHE A 361 11.53 14.73 6.44
C PHE A 361 12.15 13.55 5.71
N ILE A 362 13.32 13.74 5.09
CA ILE A 362 13.98 12.68 4.30
C ILE A 362 15.44 12.55 4.73
N GLU A 363 15.82 11.33 5.13
CA GLU A 363 17.21 10.90 5.22
C GLU A 363 17.74 10.55 3.83
N THR A 364 18.88 11.12 3.45
CA THR A 364 19.43 11.04 2.09
C THR A 364 20.32 9.83 1.83
N GLN A 365 20.28 8.84 2.73
CA GLN A 365 21.09 7.62 2.66
C GLN A 365 20.20 6.39 2.63
N LYS A 366 20.66 5.35 1.95
CA LYS A 366 20.04 4.03 1.93
C LYS A 366 21.07 2.92 1.96
N TYR A 367 20.61 1.74 2.36
CA TYR A 367 21.39 0.51 2.27
C TYR A 367 21.08 -0.22 0.96
N GLN A 368 22.12 -0.65 0.24
CA GLN A 368 22.01 -1.45 -0.97
C GLN A 368 23.03 -2.59 -0.94
N LEU A 369 22.68 -3.75 -1.49
CA LEU A 369 23.62 -4.86 -1.62
C LEU A 369 24.70 -4.49 -2.65
N GLY A 370 25.97 -4.55 -2.26
CA GLY A 370 27.10 -4.26 -3.14
C GLY A 370 27.38 -5.43 -4.09
N GLU A 371 27.52 -5.12 -5.39
CA GLU A 371 27.70 -6.12 -6.45
C GLU A 371 29.00 -6.94 -6.31
N TYR A 372 30.08 -6.37 -5.75
CA TYR A 372 31.38 -7.04 -5.67
C TYR A 372 31.60 -7.89 -4.42
N SER A 373 31.11 -7.42 -3.27
CA SER A 373 31.39 -8.03 -1.97
C SER A 373 30.23 -8.85 -1.44
N GLY A 374 29.03 -8.72 -2.03
CA GLY A 374 27.80 -9.24 -1.46
C GLY A 374 27.47 -8.63 -0.09
N LYS A 375 28.12 -7.53 0.28
CA LYS A 375 27.89 -6.82 1.54
C LYS A 375 27.04 -5.59 1.28
N THR A 376 26.20 -5.26 2.24
CA THR A 376 25.44 -4.02 2.22
C THR A 376 26.36 -2.81 2.29
N VAL A 377 26.23 -1.92 1.31
CA VAL A 377 26.89 -0.61 1.25
C VAL A 377 25.88 0.49 1.52
N MET A 378 26.36 1.61 2.05
CA MET A 378 25.55 2.80 2.23
C MET A 378 25.76 3.73 1.04
N LEU A 379 24.67 4.08 0.36
CA LEU A 379 24.68 4.93 -0.82
C LEU A 379 23.70 6.09 -0.62
N PRO A 380 23.90 7.23 -1.31
CA PRO A 380 22.87 8.26 -1.38
C PRO A 380 21.60 7.69 -2.02
N ILE A 381 20.44 8.23 -1.64
CA ILE A 381 19.20 7.99 -2.37
C ILE A 381 19.31 8.63 -3.77
N SER A 382 18.63 8.04 -4.74
CA SER A 382 18.56 8.60 -6.10
C SER A 382 17.64 9.83 -6.12
N LEU A 383 17.77 10.69 -7.12
CA LEU A 383 16.89 11.86 -7.24
C LEU A 383 15.43 11.43 -7.41
N SER A 384 15.19 10.37 -8.18
CA SER A 384 13.84 9.77 -8.33
C SER A 384 13.26 9.29 -7.00
N GLU A 385 14.07 8.67 -6.13
CA GLU A 385 13.63 8.28 -4.79
C GLU A 385 13.26 9.50 -3.93
N TYR A 386 14.08 10.56 -4.00
CA TYR A 386 13.80 11.84 -3.33
C TYR A 386 12.49 12.48 -3.83
N GLU A 387 12.24 12.52 -5.14
CA GLU A 387 11.00 13.06 -5.72
C GLU A 387 9.76 12.26 -5.29
N ASN A 388 9.87 10.93 -5.23
CA ASN A 388 8.78 10.07 -4.78
C ASN A 388 8.43 10.29 -3.30
N MET A 389 9.43 10.54 -2.45
CA MET A 389 9.25 10.83 -1.03
C MET A 389 8.72 12.25 -0.80
N SER A 390 9.39 13.25 -1.38
CA SER A 390 8.99 14.67 -1.28
C SER A 390 7.61 14.91 -1.90
N GLY A 391 7.25 14.14 -2.93
CA GLY A 391 5.96 14.22 -3.59
C GLY A 391 4.76 13.87 -2.72
N ARG A 392 4.98 13.36 -1.50
CA ARG A 392 3.94 13.08 -0.50
C ARG A 392 3.57 14.29 0.35
N ALA A 393 4.41 15.32 0.34
CA ALA A 393 4.11 16.60 0.93
C ALA A 393 3.12 17.38 0.02
N GLY A 394 2.11 18.01 0.60
CA GLY A 394 1.27 18.97 -0.12
C GLY A 394 0.33 18.31 -1.12
N ARG A 395 -0.76 17.68 -0.66
CA ARG A 395 -1.71 17.00 -1.57
C ARG A 395 -3.02 17.75 -1.78
N PHE A 396 -3.39 17.85 -3.06
CA PHE A 396 -4.67 18.39 -3.52
C PHE A 396 -5.87 17.71 -2.83
N GLY A 397 -6.75 18.53 -2.22
CA GLY A 397 -7.97 18.10 -1.53
C GLY A 397 -7.85 18.04 0.00
N LEU A 398 -6.64 17.93 0.56
CA LEU A 398 -6.39 17.96 2.02
C LEU A 398 -5.68 19.24 2.44
N GLU A 399 -4.71 19.70 1.65
CA GLU A 399 -3.92 20.90 1.91
C GLU A 399 -4.18 21.94 0.84
N LYS A 400 -4.50 23.17 1.28
CA LYS A 400 -4.95 24.24 0.39
C LYS A 400 -3.82 25.15 -0.11
N ASP A 401 -2.64 25.08 0.50
CA ASP A 401 -1.63 26.13 0.35
C ASP A 401 -0.34 25.58 -0.29
N PHE A 402 0.41 24.73 0.42
CA PHE A 402 1.68 24.14 -0.02
C PHE A 402 2.04 22.93 0.84
N GLY A 403 3.01 22.11 0.42
CA GLY A 403 3.68 21.09 1.25
C GLY A 403 5.16 21.40 1.47
N ARG A 404 5.78 20.81 2.50
CA ARG A 404 7.23 20.92 2.77
C ARG A 404 7.95 19.59 2.62
N SER A 405 9.10 19.61 1.94
CA SER A 405 10.08 18.53 1.92
C SER A 405 11.39 19.03 2.50
N ILE A 406 11.78 18.47 3.65
CA ILE A 406 12.89 18.96 4.48
C ILE A 406 14.00 17.91 4.53
N LEU A 407 15.19 18.31 4.09
CA LEU A 407 16.46 17.62 4.39
C LEU A 407 17.13 18.31 5.57
N ILE A 408 17.89 17.58 6.40
CA ILE A 408 18.61 18.18 7.53
C ILE A 408 20.09 18.20 7.21
N ALA A 409 20.68 19.40 7.19
CA ALA A 409 22.13 19.58 7.06
C ALA A 409 22.77 19.73 8.44
N ALA A 410 23.96 19.16 8.60
CA ALA A 410 24.73 19.25 9.85
C ALA A 410 25.68 20.47 9.86
N ASN A 411 26.03 20.97 8.67
CA ASN A 411 26.91 22.12 8.49
C ASN A 411 26.73 22.68 7.07
N LYS A 412 27.39 23.81 6.78
CA LYS A 412 27.31 24.50 5.49
C LYS A 412 27.77 23.65 4.30
N PHE A 413 28.82 22.83 4.45
CA PHE A 413 29.27 21.95 3.37
C PHE A 413 28.21 20.89 3.03
N HIS A 414 27.61 20.27 4.05
CA HIS A 414 26.51 19.32 3.85
C HIS A 414 25.31 20.00 3.20
N PHE A 415 24.98 21.24 3.61
CA PHE A 415 23.95 22.05 2.97
C PHE A 415 24.22 22.23 1.48
N ASP A 416 25.41 22.70 1.09
CA ASP A 416 25.73 22.97 -0.31
C ASP A 416 25.69 21.68 -1.15
N SER A 417 26.19 20.56 -0.60
CA SER A 417 26.11 19.25 -1.25
C SER A 417 24.68 18.75 -1.46
N LEU A 418 23.80 18.94 -0.46
CA LEU A 418 22.41 18.54 -0.55
C LEU A 418 21.62 19.46 -1.50
N TRP A 419 21.95 20.75 -1.54
CA TRP A 419 21.27 21.72 -2.39
C TRP A 419 21.55 21.40 -3.85
N GLU A 420 22.82 21.23 -4.20
CA GLU A 420 23.23 20.87 -5.56
C GLU A 420 22.68 19.48 -5.96
N GLY A 421 22.73 18.50 -5.06
CA GLY A 421 22.34 17.13 -5.35
C GLY A 421 20.83 16.90 -5.51
N TYR A 422 19.99 17.58 -4.72
CA TYR A 422 18.55 17.28 -4.66
C TYR A 422 17.63 18.46 -4.96
N ILE A 423 18.07 19.71 -4.75
CA ILE A 423 17.25 20.90 -4.99
C ILE A 423 17.49 21.47 -6.40
N GLU A 424 18.76 21.48 -6.84
CA GLU A 424 19.17 21.83 -8.21
C GLU A 424 19.38 20.61 -9.12
N GLY A 425 19.32 19.39 -8.56
CA GLY A 425 19.56 18.16 -9.29
C GLY A 425 18.68 17.99 -10.53
N GLU A 426 19.23 17.36 -11.58
CA GLU A 426 18.53 17.06 -12.82
C GLU A 426 17.91 15.66 -12.82
N ASP A 427 16.69 15.55 -13.35
CA ASP A 427 15.93 14.30 -13.51
C ASP A 427 16.79 13.16 -14.10
N GLU A 428 16.92 12.04 -13.37
CA GLU A 428 17.69 10.85 -13.81
C GLU A 428 17.15 10.24 -15.10
N LYS A 429 18.06 9.95 -16.06
CA LYS A 429 17.72 9.26 -17.30
C LYS A 429 17.14 7.87 -17.02
N ILE A 430 16.14 7.47 -17.79
CA ILE A 430 15.60 6.11 -17.74
C ILE A 430 16.66 5.13 -18.24
N VAL A 431 17.11 4.24 -17.36
CA VAL A 431 17.99 3.12 -17.71
C VAL A 431 17.17 1.83 -17.71
N PHE A 432 17.01 1.22 -18.88
CA PHE A 432 16.38 -0.09 -19.03
C PHE A 432 17.26 -1.19 -18.40
N GLN A 433 16.64 -2.23 -17.83
CA GLN A 433 17.31 -3.14 -16.89
C GLN A 433 17.32 -4.61 -17.33
N LEU A 434 16.77 -4.97 -18.49
CA LEU A 434 16.70 -6.37 -18.91
C LEU A 434 18.07 -7.06 -19.04
N ASP A 435 19.16 -6.32 -19.26
CA ASP A 435 20.54 -6.81 -19.25
C ASP A 435 21.00 -7.34 -17.88
N LYS A 436 20.36 -6.92 -16.79
CA LYS A 436 20.59 -7.47 -15.44
C LYS A 436 19.99 -8.85 -15.22
N LYS A 437 19.12 -9.33 -16.13
CA LYS A 437 18.55 -10.67 -16.07
C LYS A 437 19.43 -11.65 -16.86
N ASP A 438 19.66 -12.83 -16.28
CA ASP A 438 20.37 -13.91 -16.96
C ASP A 438 19.80 -14.17 -18.38
N MET A 439 20.69 -14.34 -19.35
CA MET A 439 20.31 -14.55 -20.73
C MET A 439 19.51 -15.85 -20.88
N GLU A 440 19.89 -16.90 -20.16
CA GLU A 440 19.22 -18.20 -20.14
C GLU A 440 17.75 -18.09 -19.73
N ASP A 441 17.46 -17.32 -18.68
CA ASP A 441 16.11 -17.08 -18.21
C ASP A 441 15.29 -16.27 -19.20
N THR A 442 15.90 -15.26 -19.81
CA THR A 442 15.28 -14.41 -20.84
C THR A 442 14.91 -15.24 -22.08
N ILE A 443 15.84 -16.06 -22.56
CA ILE A 443 15.60 -16.98 -23.68
C ILE A 443 14.45 -17.94 -23.34
N LEU A 444 14.52 -18.57 -22.16
CA LEU A 444 13.53 -19.56 -21.75
C LEU A 444 12.13 -18.95 -21.64
N ASP A 445 12.02 -17.74 -21.11
CA ASP A 445 10.78 -16.98 -21.05
C ASP A 445 10.21 -16.71 -22.47
N LEU A 446 11.00 -16.12 -23.36
CA LEU A 446 10.57 -15.76 -24.71
C LEU A 446 10.16 -16.97 -25.56
N ILE A 447 10.88 -18.09 -25.43
CA ILE A 447 10.52 -19.35 -26.10
C ILE A 447 9.26 -19.97 -25.49
N THR A 448 9.14 -19.99 -24.16
CA THR A 448 7.96 -20.59 -23.48
C THR A 448 6.68 -19.82 -23.78
N SER A 449 6.76 -18.48 -23.78
CA SER A 449 5.65 -17.59 -24.17
C SER A 449 5.32 -17.65 -25.67
N LYS A 450 6.15 -18.32 -26.48
CA LYS A 450 6.07 -18.39 -27.95
C LYS A 450 6.24 -17.02 -28.64
N ALA A 451 6.80 -16.04 -27.95
CA ALA A 451 7.22 -14.77 -28.55
C ALA A 451 8.30 -14.99 -29.61
N ALA A 452 9.16 -16.00 -29.40
CA ALA A 452 10.09 -16.52 -30.39
C ALA A 452 9.92 -18.04 -30.53
N LYS A 453 10.17 -18.59 -31.73
CA LYS A 453 10.09 -20.04 -32.02
C LYS A 453 11.38 -20.62 -32.60
N ASN A 454 12.34 -19.78 -32.91
CA ASN A 454 13.64 -20.15 -33.45
C ASN A 454 14.67 -19.07 -33.12
N ARG A 455 15.94 -19.39 -33.34
CA ARG A 455 17.08 -18.52 -33.05
C ARG A 455 16.96 -17.15 -33.71
N SER A 456 16.61 -17.09 -34.99
CA SER A 456 16.51 -15.82 -35.72
C SER A 456 15.42 -14.91 -35.14
N GLN A 457 14.25 -15.47 -34.80
CA GLN A 457 13.18 -14.73 -34.13
C GLN A 457 13.58 -14.28 -32.73
N LEU A 458 14.30 -15.12 -31.98
CA LEU A 458 14.78 -14.80 -30.65
C LEU A 458 15.70 -13.59 -30.67
N GLU A 459 16.66 -13.58 -31.60
CA GLU A 459 17.54 -12.42 -31.82
C GLU A 459 16.75 -11.17 -32.21
N GLN A 460 15.77 -11.28 -33.12
CA GLN A 460 14.92 -10.15 -33.52
C GLN A 460 14.11 -9.58 -32.35
N VAL A 461 13.54 -10.45 -31.52
CA VAL A 461 12.75 -10.04 -30.35
C VAL A 461 13.65 -9.38 -29.30
N ILE A 462 14.81 -9.95 -29.00
CA ILE A 462 15.74 -9.36 -28.03
C ILE A 462 16.26 -8.00 -28.52
N LYS A 463 16.62 -7.87 -29.82
CA LYS A 463 17.02 -6.58 -30.42
C LYS A 463 15.92 -5.53 -30.46
N ALA A 464 14.65 -5.93 -30.33
CA ALA A 464 13.54 -4.99 -30.22
C ALA A 464 13.37 -4.43 -28.79
N ALA A 465 14.06 -4.98 -27.80
CA ALA A 465 14.14 -4.40 -26.46
C ALA A 465 15.03 -3.14 -26.47
N PRO A 466 14.72 -2.09 -25.70
CA PRO A 466 15.59 -0.92 -25.57
C PRO A 466 16.96 -1.26 -24.96
N SER A 467 16.98 -2.07 -23.90
CA SER A 467 18.22 -2.71 -23.38
C SER A 467 18.97 -3.50 -24.47
N GLY A 468 18.22 -4.10 -25.39
CA GLY A 468 18.72 -4.82 -26.55
C GLY A 468 19.47 -3.97 -27.58
N ARG A 469 19.44 -2.63 -27.48
CA ARG A 469 20.18 -1.74 -28.37
C ARG A 469 21.68 -1.71 -28.09
N PHE A 470 22.10 -1.99 -26.84
CA PHE A 470 23.52 -2.19 -26.50
C PHE A 470 24.09 -3.49 -27.10
N ILE A 471 23.22 -4.33 -27.67
CA ILE A 471 23.53 -5.59 -28.35
C ILE A 471 23.88 -5.35 -29.84
N SER A 472 24.52 -4.23 -30.13
CA SER A 472 25.16 -3.98 -31.43
C SER A 472 26.48 -4.74 -31.61
N ASP A 473 26.91 -5.48 -30.58
CA ASP A 473 28.11 -6.33 -30.61
C ASP A 473 27.94 -7.48 -31.62
N PRO A 474 28.79 -7.58 -32.66
CA PRO A 474 28.81 -8.73 -33.57
C PRO A 474 28.93 -10.09 -32.86
N ALA A 475 29.51 -10.13 -31.66
CA ALA A 475 29.66 -11.34 -30.85
C ALA A 475 28.36 -11.81 -30.19
N PHE A 476 27.33 -10.96 -30.07
CA PHE A 476 26.08 -11.35 -29.42
C PHE A 476 25.41 -12.54 -30.09
N GLY A 477 25.44 -12.59 -31.43
CA GLY A 477 24.87 -13.73 -32.16
C GLY A 477 25.51 -15.04 -31.71
N GLY A 478 26.83 -15.06 -31.51
CA GLY A 478 27.56 -16.22 -31.02
C GLY A 478 27.24 -16.55 -29.56
N ALA A 479 27.19 -15.54 -28.67
CA ALA A 479 26.81 -15.73 -27.27
C ALA A 479 25.38 -16.28 -27.12
N LEU A 480 24.44 -15.77 -27.92
CA LEU A 480 23.07 -16.27 -27.97
C LEU A 480 23.02 -17.74 -28.42
N ASP A 481 23.80 -18.10 -29.45
CA ASP A 481 23.88 -19.47 -29.95
C ASP A 481 24.44 -20.42 -28.88
N GLU A 482 25.50 -20.02 -28.19
CA GLU A 482 26.09 -20.77 -27.07
C GLU A 482 25.06 -21.04 -25.97
N LYS A 483 24.31 -20.01 -25.55
CA LYS A 483 23.30 -20.13 -24.49
C LYS A 483 22.09 -20.96 -24.90
N VAL A 484 21.65 -20.87 -26.15
CA VAL A 484 20.59 -21.75 -26.68
C VAL A 484 21.07 -23.21 -26.66
N GLU A 485 22.29 -23.47 -27.10
CA GLU A 485 22.86 -24.83 -27.12
C GLU A 485 23.04 -25.39 -25.70
N GLU A 486 23.52 -24.59 -24.75
CA GLU A 486 23.62 -24.96 -23.33
C GLU A 486 22.25 -25.36 -22.76
N LEU A 487 21.20 -24.59 -23.07
CA LEU A 487 19.83 -24.90 -22.64
C LEU A 487 19.29 -26.18 -23.29
N ILE A 488 19.67 -26.49 -24.53
CA ILE A 488 19.31 -27.75 -25.22
C ILE A 488 20.03 -28.93 -24.56
N GLN A 489 21.34 -28.81 -24.31
CA GLN A 489 22.15 -29.84 -23.65
C GLN A 489 21.61 -30.19 -22.25
N ASN A 490 21.22 -29.15 -21.49
CA ASN A 490 20.61 -29.30 -20.17
C ASN A 490 19.14 -29.74 -20.21
N LYS A 491 18.56 -29.97 -21.41
CA LYS A 491 17.15 -30.35 -21.64
C LYS A 491 16.15 -29.34 -21.08
N MET A 492 16.54 -28.07 -21.00
CA MET A 492 15.65 -26.95 -20.68
C MET A 492 14.87 -26.53 -21.93
N LEU A 493 15.56 -26.52 -23.07
CA LEU A 493 14.97 -26.40 -24.40
C LEU A 493 15.08 -27.73 -25.15
N LEU A 494 14.23 -27.88 -26.16
CA LEU A 494 14.20 -28.99 -27.11
C LEU A 494 14.13 -28.41 -28.51
N THR A 495 14.59 -29.19 -29.49
CA THR A 495 14.54 -28.79 -30.90
C THR A 495 13.80 -29.80 -31.76
N THR A 496 13.14 -29.29 -32.80
CA THR A 496 12.52 -30.09 -33.87
C THR A 496 13.08 -29.69 -35.24
N ASP A 497 12.74 -30.46 -36.28
CA ASP A 497 13.02 -30.13 -37.68
C ASP A 497 14.51 -29.91 -38.00
N LYS A 498 15.39 -30.80 -37.50
CA LYS A 498 16.86 -30.70 -37.65
C LYS A 498 17.43 -29.39 -37.10
N GLY A 499 16.92 -28.86 -35.98
CA GLY A 499 17.47 -27.65 -35.35
C GLY A 499 16.69 -26.36 -35.65
N LYS A 500 15.68 -26.39 -36.53
CA LYS A 500 15.04 -25.16 -37.04
C LYS A 500 14.08 -24.51 -36.05
N THR A 501 13.43 -25.30 -35.21
CA THR A 501 12.43 -24.84 -34.24
C THR A 501 12.88 -25.23 -32.84
N VAL A 502 12.68 -24.30 -31.90
CA VAL A 502 13.06 -24.46 -30.50
C VAL A 502 11.82 -24.26 -29.63
N PHE A 503 11.63 -25.14 -28.65
CA PHE A 503 10.54 -25.07 -27.70
C PHE A 503 11.02 -25.48 -26.31
N ALA A 504 10.38 -24.95 -25.27
CA ALA A 504 10.73 -25.31 -23.91
C ALA A 504 10.32 -26.76 -23.59
N SER A 505 11.19 -27.48 -22.87
CA SER A 505 10.84 -28.78 -22.31
C SER A 505 9.78 -28.63 -21.21
N LYS A 506 9.27 -29.75 -20.66
CA LYS A 506 8.37 -29.69 -19.49
C LYS A 506 9.04 -29.02 -18.29
N LEU A 507 10.34 -29.25 -18.10
CA LEU A 507 11.12 -28.64 -17.02
C LEU A 507 11.38 -27.16 -17.31
N GLY A 508 11.80 -26.82 -18.52
CA GLY A 508 12.03 -25.43 -18.92
C GLY A 508 10.75 -24.60 -18.82
N THR A 509 9.63 -25.13 -19.32
CA THR A 509 8.31 -24.51 -19.19
C THR A 509 7.96 -24.26 -17.72
N LEU A 510 8.20 -25.23 -16.84
CA LEU A 510 7.93 -25.07 -15.42
C LEU A 510 8.81 -23.98 -14.79
N CYS A 511 10.10 -23.90 -15.13
CA CYS A 511 11.00 -22.89 -14.57
C CYS A 511 10.55 -21.48 -14.97
N ALA A 512 10.28 -21.25 -16.26
CA ALA A 512 9.74 -19.98 -16.74
C ALA A 512 8.41 -19.62 -16.05
N LEU A 513 7.50 -20.58 -15.89
CA LEU A 513 6.20 -20.34 -15.25
C LEU A 513 6.29 -20.06 -13.76
N LYS A 514 7.23 -20.69 -13.06
CA LYS A 514 7.49 -20.42 -11.65
C LYS A 514 8.31 -19.16 -11.46
N GLY A 515 9.02 -18.71 -12.50
CA GLY A 515 9.93 -17.57 -12.46
C GLY A 515 11.20 -17.85 -11.66
N ILE A 516 11.59 -19.12 -11.54
CA ILE A 516 12.89 -19.52 -10.96
C ILE A 516 13.95 -19.49 -12.05
N SER A 517 15.20 -19.23 -11.67
CA SER A 517 16.33 -19.30 -12.58
C SER A 517 16.54 -20.72 -13.12
N VAL A 518 17.12 -20.83 -14.31
CA VAL A 518 17.53 -22.11 -14.91
C VAL A 518 18.45 -22.89 -13.96
N GLN A 519 19.38 -22.20 -13.29
CA GLN A 519 20.33 -22.82 -12.37
C GLN A 519 19.63 -23.47 -11.16
N THR A 520 18.71 -22.75 -10.51
CA THR A 520 17.87 -23.31 -9.43
C THR A 520 17.06 -24.50 -9.91
N GLY A 521 16.47 -24.42 -11.11
CA GLY A 521 15.71 -25.53 -11.70
C GLY A 521 16.54 -26.79 -11.88
N LEU A 522 17.80 -26.66 -12.33
CA LEU A 522 18.72 -27.77 -12.53
C LEU A 522 19.21 -28.38 -11.19
N LEU A 523 19.49 -27.54 -10.18
CA LEU A 523 19.90 -28.01 -8.85
C LEU A 523 18.79 -28.81 -8.16
N LEU A 524 17.57 -28.27 -8.14
CA LEU A 524 16.40 -28.96 -7.57
C LEU A 524 16.08 -30.25 -8.32
N LYS A 525 16.25 -30.27 -9.65
CA LYS A 525 16.10 -31.49 -10.46
C LYS A 525 17.12 -32.55 -10.01
N ARG A 526 18.39 -32.18 -9.84
CA ARG A 526 19.44 -33.11 -9.36
C ARG A 526 19.07 -33.73 -8.01
N LYS A 527 18.64 -32.90 -7.04
CA LYS A 527 18.17 -33.37 -5.73
C LYS A 527 17.01 -34.37 -5.87
N LEU A 528 16.05 -34.06 -6.73
CA LEU A 528 14.86 -34.90 -6.96
C LEU A 528 15.14 -36.21 -7.72
N GLU A 529 16.23 -36.28 -8.49
CA GLU A 529 16.71 -37.50 -9.15
C GLU A 529 17.44 -38.45 -8.17
N GLY A 530 17.86 -37.94 -7.01
CA GLY A 530 18.45 -38.72 -5.92
C GLY A 530 17.42 -39.49 -5.06
N PRO A 531 17.85 -40.04 -3.91
CA PRO A 531 16.97 -40.73 -2.97
C PRO A 531 15.82 -39.83 -2.47
N SER A 532 14.64 -40.41 -2.29
CA SER A 532 13.49 -39.66 -1.77
C SER A 532 13.71 -39.22 -0.32
N ASP A 533 13.75 -37.91 -0.11
CA ASP A 533 13.88 -37.29 1.20
C ASP A 533 12.53 -36.75 1.71
N PHE A 534 12.22 -37.01 2.98
CA PHE A 534 11.01 -36.57 3.66
C PHE A 534 11.31 -35.73 4.90
N ASP A 535 12.56 -35.30 5.10
CA ASP A 535 12.96 -34.40 6.15
C ASP A 535 12.74 -32.93 5.73
N PRO A 536 11.83 -32.19 6.39
CA PRO A 536 11.62 -30.77 6.13
C PRO A 536 12.91 -29.94 6.16
N PHE A 537 13.80 -30.23 7.10
CA PHE A 537 15.02 -29.43 7.30
C PHE A 537 15.97 -29.57 6.10
N SER A 538 16.19 -30.79 5.62
CA SER A 538 17.01 -31.00 4.41
C SER A 538 16.44 -30.24 3.22
N TRP A 539 15.11 -30.29 3.02
CA TRP A 539 14.47 -29.55 1.95
C TRP A 539 14.62 -28.04 2.08
N PHE A 540 14.54 -27.49 3.30
CA PHE A 540 14.81 -26.07 3.53
C PHE A 540 16.25 -25.71 3.20
N TYR A 541 17.22 -26.51 3.63
CA TYR A 541 18.62 -26.31 3.29
C TYR A 541 18.83 -26.30 1.76
N ASP A 542 18.32 -27.32 1.06
CA ASP A 542 18.49 -27.47 -0.39
C ASP A 542 17.90 -26.31 -1.20
N ILE A 543 16.72 -25.79 -0.81
CA ILE A 543 16.14 -24.66 -1.54
C ILE A 543 16.88 -23.35 -1.25
N LEU A 544 17.40 -23.18 -0.04
CA LEU A 544 18.13 -21.97 0.37
C LEU A 544 19.52 -21.90 -0.26
N ASP A 545 20.13 -23.04 -0.57
CA ASP A 545 21.42 -23.15 -1.25
C ASP A 545 21.33 -23.04 -2.80
N THR A 546 20.16 -22.67 -3.33
CA THR A 546 19.97 -22.37 -4.75
C THR A 546 20.27 -20.90 -5.07
N LYS A 547 20.52 -20.56 -6.34
CA LYS A 547 20.70 -19.15 -6.78
C LYS A 547 19.54 -18.25 -6.36
N ASP A 548 18.30 -18.70 -6.53
CA ASP A 548 17.11 -17.94 -6.10
C ASP A 548 16.91 -17.96 -4.57
N GLY A 549 17.56 -18.89 -3.87
CA GLY A 549 17.58 -19.03 -2.42
C GLY A 549 18.51 -18.02 -1.75
N GLU A 550 19.57 -17.56 -2.44
CA GLU A 550 20.53 -16.57 -1.91
C GLU A 550 19.87 -15.23 -1.56
N ASP A 551 18.76 -14.89 -2.22
CA ASP A 551 17.94 -13.72 -1.91
C ASP A 551 17.15 -13.85 -0.58
N ILE A 552 17.14 -15.03 0.04
CA ILE A 552 16.50 -15.31 1.32
C ILE A 552 17.54 -15.13 2.42
N TYR A 553 17.47 -14.00 3.11
CA TYR A 553 18.52 -13.57 4.03
C TYR A 553 18.00 -13.41 5.46
N ILE A 554 18.84 -13.75 6.44
CA ILE A 554 18.69 -13.42 7.87
C ILE A 554 20.04 -13.05 8.46
N ASN A 555 20.07 -12.08 9.38
CA ASN A 555 21.30 -11.73 10.08
C ASN A 555 21.81 -12.91 10.92
N VAL A 556 23.12 -13.16 10.85
CA VAL A 556 23.84 -14.00 11.80
C VAL A 556 24.71 -13.08 12.66
N PHE A 557 24.49 -13.11 13.96
CA PHE A 557 25.23 -12.29 14.90
C PHE A 557 26.61 -12.90 15.18
N PRO A 558 27.65 -12.08 15.43
CA PRO A 558 29.01 -12.60 15.68
C PRO A 558 29.10 -13.62 16.82
N PHE A 559 28.28 -13.47 17.87
CA PHE A 559 28.26 -14.42 18.97
C PHE A 559 27.64 -15.78 18.57
N GLU A 560 26.72 -15.81 17.58
CA GLU A 560 26.13 -17.07 17.10
C GLU A 560 27.20 -17.92 16.41
N GLU A 561 28.10 -17.29 15.63
CA GLU A 561 29.23 -17.94 14.96
C GLU A 561 30.35 -18.33 15.93
N GLN A 562 30.76 -17.40 16.79
CA GLN A 562 31.85 -17.63 17.74
C GLN A 562 31.54 -18.78 18.70
N ASN A 563 30.28 -18.90 19.12
CA ASN A 563 29.82 -19.97 20.01
C ASN A 563 29.30 -21.20 19.25
N LYS A 564 29.44 -21.26 17.92
CA LYS A 564 29.06 -22.40 17.08
C LYS A 564 27.64 -22.90 17.30
N VAL A 565 26.71 -21.95 17.54
CA VAL A 565 25.34 -22.25 17.98
C VAL A 565 24.64 -23.20 17.00
N TYR A 566 24.85 -22.98 15.71
CA TYR A 566 24.16 -23.72 14.66
C TYR A 566 24.89 -25.01 14.25
N GLU A 567 26.22 -25.10 14.40
CA GLU A 567 26.97 -26.34 14.29
C GLU A 567 26.54 -27.35 15.36
N GLU A 568 26.43 -26.88 16.62
CA GLU A 568 25.98 -27.72 17.73
C GLU A 568 24.53 -28.14 17.53
N ALA A 569 23.65 -27.21 17.15
CA ALA A 569 22.25 -27.51 16.87
C ALA A 569 22.10 -28.52 15.71
N LEU A 570 22.88 -28.38 14.63
CA LEU A 570 22.86 -29.30 13.51
C LEU A 570 23.35 -30.69 13.91
N SER A 571 24.42 -30.77 14.69
CA SER A 571 24.97 -32.03 15.22
C SER A 571 24.00 -32.74 16.15
N GLN A 572 23.25 -31.99 16.96
CA GLN A 572 22.19 -32.52 17.82
C GLN A 572 21.01 -33.04 17.00
N ARG A 573 20.65 -32.35 15.90
CA ARG A 573 19.56 -32.78 15.00
C ARG A 573 19.91 -34.06 14.24
N TYR A 574 21.15 -34.20 13.79
CA TYR A 574 21.65 -35.37 13.05
C TYR A 574 22.79 -36.06 13.80
N PRO A 575 22.50 -36.80 14.89
CA PRO A 575 23.52 -37.56 15.61
C PRO A 575 24.24 -38.53 14.65
N GLN A 576 25.56 -38.61 14.76
CA GLN A 576 26.41 -39.50 13.95
C GLN A 576 26.29 -39.28 12.42
N SER A 577 26.01 -38.05 11.98
CA SER A 577 25.93 -37.69 10.55
C SER A 577 24.90 -38.50 9.75
N GLN A 578 23.81 -38.91 10.39
CA GLN A 578 22.75 -39.73 9.78
C GLN A 578 21.83 -38.98 8.78
N SER A 579 22.25 -37.80 8.29
CA SER A 579 21.50 -37.06 7.27
C SER A 579 21.47 -37.85 5.96
N THR A 580 20.31 -37.85 5.28
CA THR A 580 20.16 -38.36 3.91
C THR A 580 20.59 -37.35 2.84
N ASN A 581 20.93 -36.13 3.25
CA ASN A 581 21.44 -35.07 2.40
C ASN A 581 22.96 -35.00 2.53
N ASP A 582 23.63 -35.16 1.38
CA ASP A 582 25.09 -35.27 1.26
C ASP A 582 25.77 -33.97 1.67
N GLU A 583 25.21 -32.81 1.33
CA GLU A 583 25.76 -31.50 1.70
C GLU A 583 25.74 -31.28 3.22
N ILE A 584 24.66 -31.65 3.91
CA ILE A 584 24.55 -31.61 5.37
C ILE A 584 25.52 -32.60 6.01
N LYS A 585 25.66 -33.79 5.41
CA LYS A 585 26.60 -34.80 5.89
C LYS A 585 28.05 -34.30 5.78
N ASP A 586 28.40 -33.70 4.65
CA ASP A 586 29.71 -33.08 4.42
C ASP A 586 29.97 -31.96 5.43
N LEU A 587 28.97 -31.12 5.76
CA LEU A 587 29.10 -30.11 6.82
C LEU A 587 29.39 -30.73 8.18
N LEU A 588 28.70 -31.82 8.55
CA LEU A 588 28.86 -32.49 9.84
C LEU A 588 30.19 -33.25 9.96
N GLU A 589 30.71 -33.79 8.86
CA GLU A 589 31.97 -34.56 8.85
C GLU A 589 33.22 -33.66 8.73
N ARG A 590 33.06 -32.40 8.34
CA ARG A 590 34.15 -31.45 8.20
C ARG A 590 34.78 -31.08 9.55
N LYS A 591 36.12 -31.01 9.56
CA LYS A 591 36.92 -30.60 10.72
C LYS A 591 37.01 -29.08 10.91
N ILE A 592 36.55 -28.30 9.94
CA ILE A 592 36.57 -26.83 9.94
C ILE A 592 35.16 -26.35 10.28
N GLY A 593 35.05 -25.26 11.04
CA GLY A 593 33.76 -24.65 11.38
C GLY A 593 33.00 -24.11 10.17
N PHE A 594 31.73 -23.76 10.38
CA PHE A 594 30.90 -23.23 9.30
C PHE A 594 31.36 -21.83 8.90
N THR A 595 31.31 -21.57 7.60
CA THR A 595 31.39 -20.21 7.05
C THR A 595 30.15 -19.41 7.41
N HIS A 596 30.21 -18.08 7.31
CA HIS A 596 29.05 -17.21 7.54
C HIS A 596 27.81 -17.63 6.72
N LYS A 597 28.02 -17.99 5.45
CA LYS A 597 26.94 -18.46 4.56
C LYS A 597 26.36 -19.79 5.05
N GLU A 598 27.21 -20.76 5.40
CA GLU A 598 26.75 -22.06 5.94
C GLU A 598 25.97 -21.88 7.25
N THR A 599 26.46 -21.05 8.18
CA THR A 599 25.76 -20.72 9.43
C THR A 599 24.39 -20.08 9.16
N GLN A 600 24.33 -19.16 8.20
CA GLN A 600 23.08 -18.53 7.78
C GLN A 600 22.08 -19.54 7.20
N LEU A 601 22.53 -20.44 6.31
CA LEU A 601 21.69 -21.47 5.71
C LEU A 601 21.10 -22.41 6.78
N VAL A 602 21.93 -22.83 7.74
CA VAL A 602 21.50 -23.68 8.85
C VAL A 602 20.53 -22.94 9.77
N LYS A 603 20.80 -21.67 10.11
CA LYS A 603 19.90 -20.81 10.89
C LYS A 603 18.53 -20.67 10.23
N LEU A 604 18.48 -20.35 8.93
CA LEU A 604 17.24 -20.25 8.16
C LEU A 604 16.48 -21.58 8.13
N SER A 605 17.18 -22.70 7.93
CA SER A 605 16.58 -24.04 7.89
C SER A 605 15.93 -24.41 9.24
N PHE A 606 16.58 -24.05 10.36
CA PHE A 606 16.00 -24.20 11.68
C PHE A 606 14.80 -23.28 11.90
N LEU A 607 14.90 -21.99 11.52
CA LEU A 607 13.79 -21.06 11.61
C LEU A 607 12.56 -21.57 10.87
N LEU A 608 12.72 -22.02 9.62
CA LEU A 608 11.63 -22.56 8.81
C LEU A 608 11.04 -23.86 9.37
N SER A 609 11.89 -24.71 9.97
CA SER A 609 11.46 -25.92 10.65
C SER A 609 10.61 -25.61 11.88
N ASP A 610 11.02 -24.63 12.68
CA ASP A 610 10.28 -24.22 13.88
C ASP A 610 9.04 -23.39 13.53
N TRP A 611 9.09 -22.62 12.44
CA TRP A 611 7.97 -21.80 11.95
C TRP A 611 6.70 -22.62 11.70
N ILE A 612 6.84 -23.85 11.22
CA ILE A 612 5.71 -24.75 10.95
C ILE A 612 5.28 -25.60 12.16
N THR A 613 5.78 -25.30 13.37
CA THR A 613 5.41 -25.97 14.63
C THR A 613 4.53 -25.06 15.51
N PRO A 614 3.90 -25.57 16.59
CA PRO A 614 3.07 -24.77 17.49
C PRO A 614 3.81 -23.75 18.39
N GLN A 615 5.12 -23.52 18.17
CA GLN A 615 5.87 -22.52 18.95
C GLN A 615 5.29 -21.12 18.72
N ASN A 616 5.12 -20.32 19.78
CA ASN A 616 4.61 -18.96 19.66
C ASN A 616 5.53 -18.07 18.81
N THR A 617 4.95 -17.16 18.01
CA THR A 617 5.72 -16.29 17.11
C THR A 617 6.74 -15.41 17.86
N LEU A 618 6.39 -14.90 19.05
CA LEU A 618 7.31 -14.12 19.90
C LEU A 618 8.54 -14.93 20.34
N ASN A 619 8.36 -16.23 20.61
CA ASN A 619 9.48 -17.11 20.94
C ASN A 619 10.43 -17.30 19.75
N LEU A 620 9.89 -17.36 18.53
CA LEU A 620 10.71 -17.45 17.31
C LEU A 620 11.48 -16.14 17.06
N GLU A 621 10.83 -14.99 17.24
CA GLU A 621 11.50 -13.68 17.14
C GLU A 621 12.71 -13.61 18.09
N ASN A 622 12.52 -14.03 19.34
CA ASN A 622 13.57 -14.03 20.36
C ASN A 622 14.66 -15.07 20.09
N LYS A 623 14.29 -16.29 19.67
CA LYS A 623 15.23 -17.39 19.42
C LYS A 623 16.15 -17.12 18.23
N TYR A 624 15.61 -16.55 17.15
CA TYR A 624 16.35 -16.33 15.90
C TYR A 624 16.78 -14.87 15.69
N TYR A 625 16.48 -13.98 16.64
CA TYR A 625 16.82 -12.56 16.62
C TYR A 625 16.31 -11.85 15.36
N CYS A 626 15.02 -12.06 15.05
CA CYS A 626 14.36 -11.52 13.86
C CYS A 626 12.97 -10.98 14.19
N ARG A 627 12.28 -10.42 13.18
CA ARG A 627 10.90 -9.91 13.33
C ARG A 627 9.90 -10.82 12.61
N SER A 628 8.68 -10.91 13.12
CA SER A 628 7.58 -11.71 12.57
C SER A 628 7.33 -11.46 11.08
N GLY A 629 7.36 -10.20 10.62
CA GLY A 629 7.25 -9.91 9.19
C GLY A 629 8.43 -10.40 8.35
N GLN A 630 9.63 -10.49 8.91
CA GLN A 630 10.78 -11.13 8.24
C GLN A 630 10.57 -12.64 8.15
N ILE A 631 10.10 -13.28 9.22
CA ILE A 631 9.78 -14.71 9.24
C ILE A 631 8.72 -15.03 8.17
N ASP A 632 7.64 -14.24 8.11
CA ASP A 632 6.58 -14.40 7.10
C ASP A 632 7.13 -14.22 5.66
N GLN A 633 8.00 -13.24 5.43
CA GLN A 633 8.64 -13.04 4.12
C GLN A 633 9.56 -14.21 3.73
N ILE A 634 10.39 -14.68 4.67
CA ILE A 634 11.25 -15.86 4.48
C ILE A 634 10.39 -17.08 4.16
N GLY A 635 9.32 -17.33 4.93
CA GLY A 635 8.40 -18.43 4.70
C GLY A 635 7.71 -18.38 3.34
N LYS A 636 7.30 -17.20 2.88
CA LYS A 636 6.72 -16.99 1.54
C LYS A 636 7.72 -17.25 0.41
N LYS A 637 8.97 -16.77 0.54
CA LYS A 637 10.03 -17.04 -0.45
C LYS A 637 10.38 -18.54 -0.50
N ALA A 638 10.52 -19.17 0.67
CA ALA A 638 10.77 -20.62 0.77
C ALA A 638 9.61 -21.45 0.19
N SER A 639 8.37 -21.06 0.47
CA SER A 639 7.19 -21.71 -0.12
C SER A 639 7.23 -21.72 -1.64
N TRP A 640 7.66 -20.62 -2.26
CA TRP A 640 7.76 -20.50 -3.72
C TRP A 640 8.77 -21.48 -4.32
N LEU A 641 9.96 -21.62 -3.71
CA LEU A 641 10.96 -22.60 -4.14
C LEU A 641 10.51 -24.05 -3.91
N LEU A 642 9.84 -24.33 -2.78
CA LEU A 642 9.25 -25.66 -2.53
C LEU A 642 8.11 -26.01 -3.50
N ASP A 643 7.30 -25.03 -3.90
CA ASP A 643 6.25 -25.22 -4.90
C ASP A 643 6.85 -25.46 -6.30
N ALA A 644 7.99 -24.84 -6.60
CA ALA A 644 8.79 -25.17 -7.77
C ALA A 644 9.33 -26.61 -7.71
N ALA A 645 9.98 -27.02 -6.62
CA ALA A 645 10.43 -28.39 -6.41
C ALA A 645 9.28 -29.40 -6.55
N CYS A 646 8.11 -29.09 -5.97
CA CYS A 646 6.90 -29.90 -6.12
C CYS A 646 6.44 -30.01 -7.58
N GLY A 647 6.55 -28.93 -8.36
CA GLY A 647 6.32 -28.94 -9.79
C GLY A 647 7.30 -29.83 -10.56
N ILE A 648 8.59 -29.74 -10.23
CA ILE A 648 9.65 -30.52 -10.89
C ILE A 648 9.43 -32.01 -10.60
N ALA A 649 9.11 -32.37 -9.35
CA ALA A 649 8.78 -33.73 -8.97
C ALA A 649 7.60 -34.31 -9.78
N ARG A 650 6.61 -33.48 -10.15
CA ARG A 650 5.51 -33.90 -11.05
C ARG A 650 6.00 -34.10 -12.48
N VAL A 651 6.86 -33.22 -13.00
CA VAL A 651 7.45 -33.34 -14.35
C VAL A 651 8.28 -34.63 -14.47
N LEU A 652 9.03 -34.97 -13.42
CA LEU A 652 9.83 -36.19 -13.31
C LEU A 652 8.99 -37.45 -13.00
N ASN A 653 7.68 -37.32 -12.83
CA ASN A 653 6.76 -38.41 -12.49
C ASN A 653 7.14 -39.18 -11.21
N LEU A 654 7.64 -38.47 -10.19
CA LEU A 654 8.04 -39.07 -8.92
C LEU A 654 6.83 -39.52 -8.07
N SER A 655 7.10 -40.20 -6.96
CA SER A 655 6.06 -40.79 -6.12
C SER A 655 5.03 -39.76 -5.64
N ARG A 656 3.75 -40.19 -5.61
CA ARG A 656 2.65 -39.35 -5.08
C ARG A 656 2.90 -38.92 -3.63
N LYS A 657 3.59 -39.75 -2.84
CA LYS A 657 3.96 -39.46 -1.45
C LYS A 657 4.90 -38.25 -1.37
N LEU A 658 5.96 -38.22 -2.18
CA LEU A 658 6.90 -37.09 -2.24
C LEU A 658 6.22 -35.80 -2.73
N ILE A 659 5.41 -35.89 -3.79
CA ILE A 659 4.68 -34.73 -4.32
C ILE A 659 3.72 -34.16 -3.25
N ALA A 660 3.02 -35.02 -2.51
CA ALA A 660 2.14 -34.59 -1.42
C ALA A 660 2.92 -33.97 -0.27
N PHE A 661 4.06 -34.55 0.11
CA PHE A 661 4.96 -34.01 1.11
C PHE A 661 5.44 -32.59 0.75
N LEU A 662 6.04 -32.40 -0.44
CA LEU A 662 6.52 -31.10 -0.90
C LEU A 662 5.41 -30.05 -0.99
N LYS A 663 4.22 -30.46 -1.46
CA LYS A 663 3.06 -29.58 -1.51
C LYS A 663 2.63 -29.13 -0.11
N ASN A 664 2.58 -30.06 0.84
CA ASN A 664 2.19 -29.75 2.21
C ASN A 664 3.25 -28.91 2.91
N LEU A 665 4.54 -29.18 2.68
CA LEU A 665 5.65 -28.41 3.21
C LEU A 665 5.64 -26.97 2.67
N SER A 666 5.49 -26.80 1.36
CA SER A 666 5.35 -25.49 0.70
C SER A 666 4.17 -24.70 1.27
N GLN A 667 3.00 -25.32 1.40
CA GLN A 667 1.84 -24.65 1.98
C GLN A 667 2.02 -24.35 3.47
N GLY A 668 2.68 -25.25 4.20
CA GLY A 668 2.87 -25.09 5.62
C GLY A 668 3.77 -23.93 5.96
N VAL A 669 4.92 -23.83 5.27
CA VAL A 669 5.87 -22.74 5.47
C VAL A 669 5.32 -21.37 5.02
N ASN A 670 4.43 -21.35 4.01
CA ASN A 670 3.74 -20.13 3.58
C ASN A 670 2.85 -19.51 4.67
N PHE A 671 2.30 -20.33 5.56
CA PHE A 671 1.33 -19.91 6.58
C PHE A 671 1.85 -20.10 8.02
N GLY A 672 3.03 -20.69 8.20
CA GLY A 672 3.59 -21.03 9.51
C GLY A 672 2.80 -22.10 10.28
N VAL A 673 2.15 -23.01 9.55
CA VAL A 673 1.36 -24.08 10.16
C VAL A 673 1.65 -25.41 9.46
N ASP A 674 1.39 -26.54 10.12
CA ASP A 674 1.43 -27.82 9.42
C ASP A 674 0.07 -28.19 8.80
N GLN A 675 -0.03 -29.42 8.31
CA GLN A 675 -1.23 -29.97 7.65
C GLN A 675 -2.52 -29.82 8.49
N ARG A 676 -2.42 -29.78 9.83
CA ARG A 676 -3.54 -29.63 10.76
C ARG A 676 -4.12 -28.21 10.70
N GLY A 677 -3.29 -27.19 10.51
CA GLY A 677 -3.72 -25.78 10.47
C GLY A 677 -4.06 -25.25 9.08
N LEU A 678 -3.62 -25.93 8.01
CA LEU A 678 -3.75 -25.44 6.62
C LEU A 678 -5.19 -25.09 6.19
N LYS A 679 -6.20 -25.82 6.68
CA LYS A 679 -7.60 -25.53 6.32
C LYS A 679 -8.03 -24.16 6.84
N LEU A 680 -7.62 -23.79 8.05
CA LEU A 680 -7.95 -22.51 8.67
C LEU A 680 -7.14 -21.37 8.07
N ALA A 681 -5.83 -21.58 7.90
CA ALA A 681 -4.94 -20.59 7.30
C ALA A 681 -5.39 -20.13 5.90
N LYS A 682 -5.89 -21.07 5.08
CA LYS A 682 -6.41 -20.79 3.75
C LYS A 682 -7.71 -19.98 3.73
N LEU A 683 -8.46 -19.95 4.83
CA LEU A 683 -9.62 -19.07 4.94
C LEU A 683 -9.18 -17.61 4.90
N ARG A 684 -7.99 -17.28 5.42
CA ARG A 684 -7.45 -15.90 5.51
C ARG A 684 -8.42 -14.94 6.20
N THR A 685 -8.96 -15.39 7.33
CA THR A 685 -9.83 -14.57 8.17
C THR A 685 -9.02 -13.39 8.73
N PRO A 686 -9.47 -12.13 8.58
CA PRO A 686 -8.75 -10.97 9.11
C PRO A 686 -8.54 -11.06 10.63
N GLY A 687 -7.32 -10.81 11.09
CA GLY A 687 -6.91 -10.98 12.49
C GLY A 687 -6.70 -12.43 12.96
N LEU A 688 -7.02 -13.44 12.14
CA LEU A 688 -6.70 -14.84 12.46
C LEU A 688 -5.27 -15.16 12.02
N GLY A 689 -4.30 -14.80 12.86
CA GLY A 689 -2.90 -15.15 12.63
C GLY A 689 -2.55 -16.59 13.00
N ARG A 690 -1.25 -16.89 12.95
CA ARG A 690 -0.67 -18.22 13.11
C ARG A 690 -0.85 -18.81 14.51
N ASP A 691 -0.54 -18.04 15.55
CA ASP A 691 -0.63 -18.46 16.95
C ASP A 691 -2.08 -18.78 17.32
N TYR A 692 -3.04 -17.99 16.81
CA TYR A 692 -4.46 -18.27 16.97
C TYR A 692 -4.90 -19.54 16.24
N ILE A 693 -4.38 -19.79 15.03
CA ILE A 693 -4.61 -21.05 14.32
C ILE A 693 -4.08 -22.22 15.13
N TRP A 694 -2.88 -22.12 15.70
CA TRP A 694 -2.33 -23.18 16.55
C TRP A 694 -3.16 -23.42 17.80
N ASN A 695 -3.62 -22.37 18.47
CA ASN A 695 -4.49 -22.51 19.65
C ASN A 695 -5.80 -23.23 19.30
N LEU A 696 -6.41 -22.91 18.16
CA LEU A 696 -7.58 -23.64 17.65
C LEU A 696 -7.25 -25.11 17.34
N VAL A 697 -6.12 -25.38 16.69
CA VAL A 697 -5.69 -26.74 16.32
C VAL A 697 -5.44 -27.60 17.56
N GLU A 698 -4.72 -27.10 18.55
CA GLU A 698 -4.43 -27.80 19.82
C GLU A 698 -5.70 -28.09 20.61
N ASN A 699 -6.70 -27.21 20.51
CA ASN A 699 -8.03 -27.38 21.11
C ASN A 699 -9.04 -28.09 20.19
N LYS A 700 -8.58 -28.88 19.20
CA LYS A 700 -9.39 -29.76 18.33
C LYS A 700 -10.36 -29.03 17.37
N PHE A 701 -10.16 -27.74 17.14
CA PHE A 701 -10.88 -26.91 16.16
C PHE A 701 -10.16 -26.78 14.82
N SER A 702 -9.46 -27.82 14.35
CA SER A 702 -8.76 -27.80 13.05
C SER A 702 -9.68 -27.93 11.82
N ASP A 703 -10.92 -28.39 12.00
CA ASP A 703 -11.89 -28.54 10.90
C ASP A 703 -12.89 -27.38 10.88
N PRO A 704 -13.02 -26.62 9.76
CA PRO A 704 -14.01 -25.56 9.61
C PRO A 704 -15.45 -26.00 9.93
N LYS A 705 -15.81 -27.27 9.71
CA LYS A 705 -17.15 -27.79 10.08
C LYS A 705 -17.38 -27.75 11.59
N LYS A 706 -16.38 -28.13 12.38
CA LYS A 706 -16.47 -28.07 13.84
C LYS A 706 -16.58 -26.64 14.33
N ILE A 707 -15.85 -25.71 13.71
CA ILE A 707 -15.95 -24.28 14.04
C ILE A 707 -17.34 -23.72 13.73
N LYS A 708 -17.96 -24.18 12.64
CA LYS A 708 -19.34 -23.81 12.30
C LYS A 708 -20.33 -24.25 13.38
N GLU A 709 -20.18 -25.46 13.89
CA GLU A 709 -21.04 -26.06 14.91
C GLU A 709 -20.75 -25.55 16.34
N ALA A 710 -19.51 -25.13 16.62
CA ALA A 710 -19.07 -24.65 17.92
C ALA A 710 -19.88 -23.42 18.39
N LYS A 711 -20.11 -23.30 19.69
CA LYS A 711 -20.69 -22.06 20.25
C LYS A 711 -19.65 -20.94 20.19
N LEU A 712 -20.08 -19.69 19.97
CA LEU A 712 -19.14 -18.56 19.91
C LEU A 712 -18.29 -18.45 21.20
N ALA A 713 -18.93 -18.64 22.37
CA ALA A 713 -18.28 -18.68 23.67
C ALA A 713 -17.21 -19.78 23.85
N GLU A 714 -17.21 -20.84 23.03
CA GLU A 714 -16.14 -21.84 23.03
C GLU A 714 -14.90 -21.33 22.28
N LEU A 715 -15.11 -20.58 21.20
CA LEU A 715 -14.05 -19.99 20.39
C LEU A 715 -13.44 -18.76 21.09
N GLU A 716 -14.24 -17.96 21.79
CA GLU A 716 -13.80 -16.77 22.54
C GLU A 716 -12.80 -17.09 23.67
N LYS A 717 -12.76 -18.34 24.14
CA LYS A 717 -11.75 -18.80 25.11
C LYS A 717 -10.37 -18.99 24.47
N LEU A 718 -10.31 -19.08 23.15
CA LEU A 718 -9.11 -19.44 22.38
C LEU A 718 -8.59 -18.28 21.54
N ILE A 719 -9.50 -17.46 21.01
CA ILE A 719 -9.18 -16.36 20.11
C ILE A 719 -10.03 -15.14 20.45
N PRO A 720 -9.59 -13.91 20.08
CA PRO A 720 -10.37 -12.70 20.36
C PRO A 720 -11.79 -12.77 19.78
N THR A 721 -12.77 -12.22 20.50
CA THR A 721 -14.19 -12.28 20.12
C THR A 721 -14.44 -11.85 18.69
N ARG A 722 -13.89 -10.70 18.27
CA ARG A 722 -14.07 -10.19 16.91
C ARG A 722 -13.47 -11.12 15.85
N VAL A 723 -12.37 -11.80 16.17
CA VAL A 723 -11.74 -12.79 15.27
C VAL A 723 -12.59 -14.05 15.19
N ALA A 724 -13.18 -14.50 16.30
CA ALA A 724 -14.11 -15.63 16.33
C ALA A 724 -15.36 -15.37 15.48
N GLU A 725 -15.96 -14.18 15.61
CA GLU A 725 -17.11 -13.75 14.81
C GLU A 725 -16.78 -13.77 13.31
N ARG A 726 -15.71 -13.08 12.89
CA ARG A 726 -15.25 -13.05 11.50
C ARG A 726 -14.94 -14.44 10.96
N LEU A 727 -14.38 -15.32 11.79
CA LEU A 727 -14.08 -16.70 11.41
C LEU A 727 -15.37 -17.47 11.14
N LYS A 728 -16.38 -17.36 12.01
CA LYS A 728 -17.67 -18.01 11.79
C LYS A 728 -18.35 -17.44 10.54
N GLU A 729 -18.41 -16.12 10.39
CA GLU A 729 -18.98 -15.46 9.20
C GLU A 729 -18.34 -15.98 7.90
N ARG A 730 -17.01 -16.05 7.87
CA ARG A 730 -16.26 -16.50 6.69
C ARG A 730 -16.44 -17.99 6.37
N ILE A 731 -16.80 -18.79 7.36
CA ILE A 731 -17.17 -20.21 7.17
C ILE A 731 -18.64 -20.32 6.70
N HIS A 732 -19.49 -19.38 7.08
CA HIS A 732 -20.91 -19.35 6.69
C HIS A 732 -21.15 -18.81 5.29
N ASP A 733 -20.40 -17.79 4.84
CA ASP A 733 -20.65 -17.09 3.59
C ASP A 733 -19.63 -17.43 2.49
N SER A 734 -20.10 -17.94 1.35
CA SER A 734 -19.27 -18.18 0.17
C SER A 734 -19.01 -16.91 -0.66
N LYS A 735 -19.66 -15.79 -0.32
CA LYS A 735 -19.52 -14.47 -0.96
C LYS A 735 -19.05 -13.38 0.01
N PHE A 736 -18.15 -13.72 0.94
CA PHE A 736 -17.60 -12.75 1.90
C PHE A 736 -17.02 -11.51 1.18
N LYS A 737 -17.69 -10.35 1.33
CA LYS A 737 -17.15 -9.05 0.94
C LYS A 737 -16.06 -8.68 1.95
N VAL A 738 -14.84 -8.36 1.48
CA VAL A 738 -13.67 -7.97 2.30
C VAL A 738 -13.85 -6.63 3.03
N GLN A 739 -15.08 -6.09 3.10
CA GLN A 739 -15.40 -4.84 3.78
C GLN A 739 -14.70 -4.74 5.13
N ASP A 740 -14.21 -3.53 5.43
CA ASP A 740 -13.51 -3.01 6.61
C ASP A 740 -13.97 -3.60 7.96
N SER A 741 -13.86 -4.91 8.14
CA SER A 741 -14.39 -5.65 9.30
C SER A 741 -13.54 -5.41 10.54
N ILE A 742 -12.28 -4.96 10.36
CA ILE A 742 -11.44 -4.41 11.42
C ILE A 742 -12.08 -3.14 12.02
N PHE A 743 -12.68 -2.29 11.18
CA PHE A 743 -13.18 -0.96 11.57
C PHE A 743 -14.71 -0.87 11.68
N ARG A 744 -15.43 -1.99 11.47
CA ARG A 744 -16.90 -2.04 11.37
C ARG A 744 -17.64 -1.88 12.70
N SER A 745 -17.04 -2.21 13.84
CA SER A 745 -17.79 -2.29 15.09
C SER A 745 -18.20 -0.94 15.69
N LYS A 746 -17.57 0.19 15.33
CA LYS A 746 -17.92 1.49 15.96
C LYS A 746 -18.59 2.53 15.07
N LYS A 747 -18.70 2.37 13.74
CA LYS A 747 -19.50 3.31 12.92
C LYS A 747 -21.00 3.23 13.24
N GLN A 748 -21.44 2.12 13.86
CA GLN A 748 -22.79 1.96 14.41
C GLN A 748 -22.86 2.22 15.93
N GLU A 749 -21.83 1.92 16.73
CA GLU A 749 -21.86 2.18 18.18
C GLU A 749 -21.50 3.62 18.61
N THR A 750 -20.76 4.39 17.80
CA THR A 750 -20.57 5.84 18.09
C THR A 750 -21.81 6.69 17.79
N ARG A 751 -22.87 6.10 17.22
CA ARG A 751 -24.20 6.74 17.09
C ARG A 751 -25.18 6.35 18.20
N SER A 752 -24.78 5.52 19.16
CA SER A 752 -25.65 5.02 20.24
C SER A 752 -25.06 5.19 21.64
N LEU A 753 -24.17 6.16 21.84
CA LEU A 753 -24.18 6.88 23.11
C LEU A 753 -25.27 7.94 22.95
N GLU A 754 -26.38 7.79 23.67
CA GLU A 754 -27.34 8.86 23.88
C GLU A 754 -26.57 10.06 24.47
N GLN A 755 -26.03 10.90 23.59
CA GLN A 755 -25.72 12.27 23.93
C GLN A 755 -27.07 12.87 24.25
N GLU A 756 -27.29 13.24 25.51
CA GLU A 756 -28.35 14.18 25.87
C GLU A 756 -28.31 15.32 24.83
N GLY A 757 -29.35 15.38 24.00
CA GLY A 757 -29.43 16.40 22.95
C GLY A 757 -29.48 17.78 23.60
N ILE A 758 -28.93 18.79 22.94
CA ILE A 758 -29.00 20.16 23.45
C ILE A 758 -30.49 20.56 23.55
N GLU A 759 -30.95 21.01 24.71
CA GLU A 759 -32.26 21.66 24.86
C GLU A 759 -32.09 23.17 24.73
N LEU A 760 -32.86 23.80 23.83
CA LEU A 760 -32.80 25.24 23.59
C LEU A 760 -34.18 25.86 23.78
N VAL A 761 -34.31 26.76 24.76
CA VAL A 761 -35.50 27.62 24.90
C VAL A 761 -35.14 29.04 24.49
N ILE A 762 -35.77 29.54 23.43
CA ILE A 762 -35.61 30.90 22.96
C ILE A 762 -36.69 31.76 23.64
N ASP A 763 -36.37 32.26 24.83
CA ASP A 763 -37.27 33.08 25.66
C ASP A 763 -37.45 34.50 25.08
N GLY A 764 -36.41 35.11 24.52
CA GLY A 764 -36.53 36.40 23.81
C GLY A 764 -36.89 37.61 24.69
N SER A 765 -37.02 37.43 26.00
CA SER A 765 -37.20 38.49 26.98
C SER A 765 -35.95 39.38 27.07
N ALA A 766 -36.14 40.70 27.10
CA ALA A 766 -35.05 41.68 27.16
C ALA A 766 -34.65 41.97 28.62
N VAL A 767 -33.37 41.78 28.95
CA VAL A 767 -32.76 42.11 30.24
C VAL A 767 -31.52 42.97 30.00
N LYS A 768 -31.56 44.26 30.35
CA LYS A 768 -30.45 45.23 30.20
C LYS A 768 -29.78 45.14 28.79
N ASP A 769 -30.58 45.33 27.73
CA ASP A 769 -30.16 45.33 26.32
C ASP A 769 -29.65 44.00 25.74
N LYS A 770 -29.93 42.88 26.41
CA LYS A 770 -29.64 41.52 25.95
C LYS A 770 -30.90 40.66 25.98
N PHE A 771 -30.95 39.66 25.12
CA PHE A 771 -32.07 38.74 24.99
C PHE A 771 -31.75 37.40 25.65
N SER A 772 -32.68 36.90 26.46
CA SER A 772 -32.47 35.65 27.21
C SER A 772 -32.77 34.41 26.35
N VAL A 773 -31.91 33.40 26.46
CA VAL A 773 -32.12 32.03 25.97
C VAL A 773 -31.70 31.04 27.05
N LEU A 774 -32.35 29.87 27.13
CA LEU A 774 -31.90 28.77 27.99
C LEU A 774 -31.28 27.68 27.12
N VAL A 775 -30.08 27.23 27.50
CA VAL A 775 -29.38 26.11 26.85
C VAL A 775 -29.09 25.07 27.91
N ASN A 776 -29.66 23.86 27.77
CA ASN A 776 -29.61 22.79 28.78
C ASN A 776 -30.00 23.30 30.18
N GLY A 777 -31.09 24.05 30.27
CA GLY A 777 -31.57 24.68 31.52
C GLY A 777 -30.76 25.87 32.05
N LYS A 778 -29.61 26.22 31.44
CA LYS A 778 -28.76 27.35 31.85
C LYS A 778 -29.12 28.62 31.08
N ARG A 779 -29.43 29.70 31.80
CA ARG A 779 -29.78 31.00 31.20
C ARG A 779 -28.54 31.70 30.62
N VAL A 780 -28.62 32.09 29.34
CA VAL A 780 -27.61 32.84 28.59
C VAL A 780 -28.25 34.12 28.06
N ASN A 781 -27.66 35.27 28.36
CA ASN A 781 -28.13 36.56 27.84
C ASN A 781 -27.28 36.99 26.65
N LEU A 782 -27.86 36.93 25.45
CA LEU A 782 -27.19 37.21 24.19
C LEU A 782 -27.36 38.69 23.79
N PRO A 783 -26.29 39.36 23.33
CA PRO A 783 -26.43 40.66 22.67
C PRO A 783 -27.32 40.56 21.43
N ALA A 784 -27.98 41.66 21.06
CA ALA A 784 -28.93 41.73 19.94
C ALA A 784 -28.46 41.02 18.66
N LYS A 785 -27.22 41.25 18.22
CA LYS A 785 -26.65 40.59 17.03
C LYS A 785 -26.50 39.07 17.16
N SER A 786 -25.99 38.59 18.29
CA SER A 786 -25.85 37.14 18.52
C SER A 786 -27.22 36.47 18.57
N PHE A 787 -28.19 37.12 19.21
CA PHE A 787 -29.57 36.65 19.28
C PHE A 787 -30.20 36.57 17.89
N LYS A 788 -30.04 37.61 17.05
CA LYS A 788 -30.51 37.63 15.66
C LYS A 788 -29.95 36.48 14.82
N TYR A 789 -28.66 36.19 14.96
CA TYR A 789 -28.02 35.07 14.26
C TYR A 789 -28.56 33.70 14.71
N LEU A 790 -28.83 33.55 16.01
CA LEU A 790 -29.48 32.34 16.55
C LEU A 790 -30.90 32.18 15.99
N ILE A 791 -31.67 33.26 15.88
CA ILE A 791 -33.00 33.24 15.25
C ILE A 791 -32.92 32.85 13.78
N LYS A 792 -31.96 33.38 13.01
CA LYS A 792 -31.77 33.00 11.59
C LYS A 792 -31.41 31.53 11.41
N LEU A 793 -30.52 31.02 12.26
CA LEU A 793 -30.17 29.60 12.31
C LEU A 793 -31.38 28.73 12.65
N THR A 794 -32.22 29.18 13.59
CA THR A 794 -33.45 28.50 13.97
C THR A 794 -34.46 28.53 12.83
N TRP A 795 -34.68 29.68 12.21
CA TRP A 795 -35.56 29.84 11.06
C TRP A 795 -35.16 28.94 9.89
N ALA A 796 -33.87 28.89 9.54
CA ALA A 796 -33.35 28.02 8.49
C ALA A 796 -33.57 26.53 8.81
N LEU A 797 -33.38 26.11 10.06
CA LEU A 797 -33.66 24.74 10.50
C LEU A 797 -35.12 24.35 10.24
N PHE A 798 -36.06 25.27 10.50
CA PHE A 798 -37.48 25.04 10.33
C PHE A 798 -37.91 25.06 8.84
N LYS A 799 -37.38 26.01 8.05
CA LYS A 799 -37.84 26.33 6.68
C LYS A 799 -37.07 25.69 5.52
N ASN A 800 -35.77 25.44 5.66
CA ASN A 800 -34.93 24.97 4.55
C ASN A 800 -34.80 23.44 4.55
N GLU A 801 -34.78 22.81 3.37
CA GLU A 801 -34.46 21.38 3.26
C GLU A 801 -33.07 21.10 3.83
N GLY A 802 -33.02 20.26 4.85
CA GLY A 802 -31.80 19.97 5.56
C GLY A 802 -31.26 21.11 6.42
N GLY A 803 -31.96 22.23 6.62
CA GLY A 803 -31.70 23.24 7.66
C GLY A 803 -30.50 24.19 7.45
N TRP A 804 -29.86 24.17 6.29
CA TRP A 804 -28.67 24.99 6.00
C TRP A 804 -29.02 26.44 5.65
N ILE A 805 -28.20 27.39 6.10
CA ILE A 805 -28.25 28.81 5.72
C ILE A 805 -26.85 29.28 5.30
N HIS A 806 -26.74 29.93 4.14
CA HIS A 806 -25.45 30.43 3.64
C HIS A 806 -25.01 31.66 4.44
N LYS A 807 -23.69 31.86 4.60
CA LYS A 807 -23.13 32.99 5.36
C LYS A 807 -23.65 34.35 4.88
N ASP A 808 -23.91 34.50 3.59
CA ASP A 808 -24.35 35.75 2.97
C ASP A 808 -25.82 36.09 3.30
N ASP A 809 -26.61 35.09 3.73
CA ASP A 809 -28.02 35.26 4.12
C ASP A 809 -28.16 35.74 5.58
N PHE A 810 -27.07 35.73 6.37
CA PHE A 810 -27.08 36.24 7.74
C PHE A 810 -27.09 37.76 7.80
N GLU A 811 -26.24 38.42 7.03
CA GLU A 811 -26.20 39.86 6.83
C GLU A 811 -25.22 40.17 5.69
N PRO A 812 -25.36 41.28 4.97
CA PRO A 812 -24.37 41.71 3.97
C PRO A 812 -23.05 42.16 4.63
N GLY A 813 -21.90 41.82 4.02
CA GLY A 813 -20.56 42.23 4.47
C GLY A 813 -19.58 41.07 4.65
N GLU A 814 -18.51 41.25 5.44
CA GLU A 814 -17.47 40.22 5.70
C GLU A 814 -17.40 39.75 7.16
N ASN A 815 -18.26 40.29 8.04
CA ASN A 815 -18.14 40.07 9.49
C ASN A 815 -18.90 38.84 10.02
N GLN A 816 -19.55 38.04 9.17
CA GLN A 816 -20.48 36.98 9.59
C GLN A 816 -19.78 35.87 10.37
N ALA A 817 -18.58 35.48 9.93
CA ALA A 817 -17.76 34.50 10.64
C ALA A 817 -17.42 34.96 12.07
N ARG A 818 -17.17 36.27 12.26
CA ARG A 818 -16.87 36.86 13.57
C ARG A 818 -18.08 36.82 14.50
N TYR A 819 -19.28 37.11 14.00
CA TYR A 819 -20.51 37.06 14.81
C TYR A 819 -20.95 35.63 15.13
N LEU A 820 -20.81 34.69 14.20
CA LEU A 820 -21.02 33.25 14.46
C LEU A 820 -20.03 32.73 15.51
N HIS A 821 -18.76 33.11 15.42
CA HIS A 821 -17.75 32.76 16.44
C HIS A 821 -18.10 33.35 17.81
N ARG A 822 -18.59 34.60 17.88
CA ARG A 822 -19.07 35.22 19.13
C ARG A 822 -20.27 34.47 19.72
N LEU A 823 -21.27 34.14 18.90
CA LEU A 823 -22.44 33.37 19.32
C LEU A 823 -22.01 32.01 19.91
N LYS A 824 -21.11 31.30 19.21
CA LYS A 824 -20.55 30.03 19.68
C LYS A 824 -19.89 30.18 21.06
N ASN A 825 -19.05 31.20 21.25
CA ASN A 825 -18.34 31.40 22.52
C ASN A 825 -19.26 31.85 23.66
N GLN A 826 -20.35 32.55 23.38
CA GLN A 826 -21.34 32.96 24.39
C GLN A 826 -22.17 31.77 24.90
N ILE A 827 -22.42 30.78 24.06
CA ILE A 827 -23.22 29.59 24.42
C ILE A 827 -22.35 28.42 24.90
N LYS A 828 -21.06 28.37 24.50
CA LYS A 828 -20.10 27.31 24.87
C LYS A 828 -20.09 26.94 26.37
N PRO A 829 -20.18 27.87 27.34
CA PRO A 829 -20.21 27.51 28.77
C PRO A 829 -21.46 26.74 29.21
N SER A 830 -22.52 26.79 28.41
CA SER A 830 -23.80 26.12 28.66
C SER A 830 -23.93 24.77 27.94
N LEU A 831 -22.94 24.39 27.14
CA LEU A 831 -22.89 23.11 26.42
C LEU A 831 -22.09 22.07 27.19
N ASN A 832 -22.50 20.80 27.11
CA ASN A 832 -21.76 19.66 27.64
C ASN A 832 -20.55 19.34 26.74
N GLN A 833 -19.58 18.58 27.25
CA GLN A 833 -18.35 18.26 26.53
C GLN A 833 -18.65 17.51 25.21
N GLY A 834 -18.16 18.03 24.08
CA GLY A 834 -18.40 17.47 22.75
C GLY A 834 -19.65 18.02 22.02
N GLN A 835 -20.51 18.80 22.68
CA GLN A 835 -21.65 19.46 22.03
C GLN A 835 -21.20 20.70 21.24
N ALA A 836 -21.75 20.89 20.04
CA ALA A 836 -21.59 22.08 19.23
C ALA A 836 -22.97 22.61 18.85
N LEU A 837 -23.21 23.93 18.98
CA LEU A 837 -24.51 24.55 18.71
C LEU A 837 -24.94 24.50 17.23
N PHE A 838 -23.97 24.65 16.32
CA PHE A 838 -24.19 24.62 14.88
C PHE A 838 -22.95 24.05 14.17
N GLU A 839 -23.18 23.43 13.02
CA GLU A 839 -22.17 22.84 12.13
C GLU A 839 -21.97 23.70 10.86
N ASN A 840 -20.86 23.48 10.17
CA ASN A 840 -20.51 24.16 8.91
C ASN A 840 -20.14 23.10 7.86
N ASN A 841 -20.77 23.16 6.68
CA ASN A 841 -20.54 22.21 5.58
C ASN A 841 -19.22 22.45 4.80
N ARG A 842 -18.39 23.39 5.26
CA ARG A 842 -17.13 23.85 4.63
C ARG A 842 -17.31 24.52 3.25
N LEU A 843 -18.56 24.75 2.84
CA LEU A 843 -18.97 25.50 1.64
C LEU A 843 -19.57 26.86 2.01
N GLY A 844 -19.39 27.33 3.25
CA GLY A 844 -19.88 28.63 3.71
C GLY A 844 -21.32 28.62 4.23
N SER A 845 -21.94 27.45 4.41
CA SER A 845 -23.27 27.33 5.03
C SER A 845 -23.20 26.76 6.44
N TYR A 846 -24.15 27.18 7.28
CA TYR A 846 -24.24 26.82 8.70
C TYR A 846 -25.63 26.24 9.01
N ARG A 847 -25.72 25.36 10.01
CA ARG A 847 -27.00 24.79 10.48
C ARG A 847 -26.94 24.44 11.96
N LEU A 848 -28.04 24.60 12.70
CA LEU A 848 -28.16 24.08 14.07
C LEU A 848 -28.04 22.56 14.11
N THR A 849 -27.25 22.06 15.04
CA THR A 849 -27.16 20.61 15.33
C THR A 849 -28.32 20.12 16.20
N ILE A 850 -29.17 21.03 16.68
CA ILE A 850 -30.27 20.76 17.59
C ILE A 850 -31.48 20.23 16.82
N PRO A 851 -32.04 19.06 17.17
CA PRO A 851 -33.28 18.57 16.57
C PRO A 851 -34.46 19.53 16.83
N LYS A 852 -35.37 19.69 15.87
CA LYS A 852 -36.54 20.59 15.98
C LYS A 852 -37.35 20.38 17.28
N LYS A 853 -37.52 19.12 17.70
CA LYS A 853 -38.25 18.74 18.92
C LYS A 853 -37.62 19.21 20.24
N ASN A 854 -36.35 19.62 20.22
CA ASN A 854 -35.61 20.10 21.40
C ASN A 854 -35.50 21.64 21.43
N ILE A 855 -36.26 22.34 20.57
CA ILE A 855 -36.28 23.81 20.52
C ILE A 855 -37.67 24.29 20.94
N GLU A 856 -37.73 25.05 22.03
CA GLU A 856 -38.94 25.72 22.50
C GLU A 856 -38.84 27.23 22.23
N LEU A 857 -39.92 27.84 21.75
CA LEU A 857 -39.97 29.26 21.38
C LEU A 857 -41.03 29.98 22.22
N ASN A 858 -40.63 31.02 22.96
CA ASN A 858 -41.57 31.89 23.66
C ASN A 858 -42.20 32.87 22.65
N LYS A 859 -43.39 32.50 22.16
CA LYS A 859 -44.09 33.19 21.07
C LYS A 859 -44.41 34.65 21.41
N ASP A 860 -44.90 34.90 22.62
CA ASP A 860 -45.34 36.24 23.03
C ASP A 860 -44.17 37.23 23.15
N ALA A 861 -43.00 36.75 23.59
CA ALA A 861 -41.80 37.57 23.72
C ALA A 861 -41.09 37.80 22.37
N LEU A 862 -41.08 36.79 21.50
CA LEU A 862 -40.47 36.90 20.16
C LEU A 862 -41.27 37.81 19.22
N LEU A 863 -42.62 37.77 19.29
CA LEU A 863 -43.48 38.64 18.47
C LEU A 863 -43.46 40.11 18.93
N LYS A 864 -43.13 40.37 20.21
CA LYS A 864 -42.99 41.72 20.78
C LYS A 864 -41.55 42.28 20.66
N ASN A 865 -40.66 41.60 19.92
CA ASN A 865 -39.28 42.04 19.75
C ASN A 865 -39.21 43.35 18.94
N THR A 866 -38.31 44.26 19.33
CA THR A 866 -38.17 45.58 18.68
C THR A 866 -37.44 45.53 17.32
N ASP A 867 -36.78 44.42 16.97
CA ASP A 867 -36.20 44.20 15.63
C ASP A 867 -37.27 43.63 14.66
N VAL A 868 -37.64 44.43 13.66
CA VAL A 868 -38.67 44.12 12.65
C VAL A 868 -38.38 42.82 11.88
N GLU A 869 -37.11 42.48 11.66
CA GLU A 869 -36.71 41.26 10.94
C GLU A 869 -36.89 40.02 11.82
N ILE A 870 -36.56 40.13 13.12
CA ILE A 870 -36.79 39.07 14.11
C ILE A 870 -38.29 38.82 14.27
N GLY A 871 -39.10 39.88 14.35
CA GLY A 871 -40.56 39.78 14.45
C GLY A 871 -41.17 38.99 13.27
N LYS A 872 -40.78 39.31 12.04
CA LYS A 872 -41.24 38.60 10.83
C LYS A 872 -40.79 37.13 10.78
N MET A 873 -39.56 36.85 11.19
CA MET A 873 -39.06 35.47 11.27
C MET A 873 -39.77 34.67 12.38
N ALA A 874 -40.08 35.31 13.50
CA ALA A 874 -40.84 34.72 14.59
C ALA A 874 -42.26 34.35 14.16
N GLU A 875 -42.97 35.20 13.40
CA GLU A 875 -44.27 34.87 12.80
C GLU A 875 -44.19 33.58 11.97
N GLY A 876 -43.17 33.46 11.11
CA GLY A 876 -42.96 32.27 10.27
C GLY A 876 -42.59 30.99 11.04
N LEU A 877 -41.88 31.12 12.17
CA LEU A 877 -41.51 30.02 13.07
C LEU A 877 -42.69 29.54 13.94
N VAL A 878 -43.55 30.47 14.36
CA VAL A 878 -44.74 30.18 15.17
C VAL A 878 -45.79 29.40 14.38
N ILE A 879 -45.93 29.67 13.08
CA ILE A 879 -46.84 28.94 12.18
C ILE A 879 -46.39 27.48 11.98
N GLU A 880 -45.09 27.22 11.82
CA GLU A 880 -44.57 25.85 11.61
C GLU A 880 -44.51 25.00 12.88
N SER A 881 -44.25 25.61 14.05
CA SER A 881 -44.29 24.89 15.33
C SER A 881 -45.69 24.36 15.68
N ASN A 882 -46.76 24.97 15.17
CA ASN A 882 -48.14 24.50 15.33
C ASN A 882 -48.54 23.36 14.37
N GLY A 883 -47.74 23.09 13.32
CA GLY A 883 -47.97 21.97 12.39
C GLY A 883 -47.32 20.66 12.82
N LEU A 884 -46.66 20.65 13.99
CA LEU A 884 -45.92 19.53 14.57
C LEU A 884 -46.50 19.02 15.91
N MET A 885 -47.67 19.52 16.33
CA MET A 885 -48.45 18.94 17.44
C MET A 885 -49.43 17.89 16.94
#